data_AF-A0A9E4HK08-F1
#
_entry.id   AF-A0A9E4HK08-F1
#
_cell.length_a   1.000
_cell.length_b   1.000
_cell.length_c   1.000
_cell.angle_alpha   90.00
_cell.angle_beta   90.00
_cell.angle_gamma   90.00
#
_symmetry.space_group_name_H-M   'P 1'
#
loop_
_entity.id
_entity.type
_entity.pdbx_description
1 polymer ?
#
loop_
_entity_poly.entity_id
_entity_poly.type
_entity_poly.pdbx_seq_one_letter_code
_entity_poly.pdbx_strand_id
1 'polypeptide(L)'
;MRQRSRNARAEGTRRPRWRTAPRGRDGCRRLSPRWCWTGPSRSRLPTAEAAPSLSTAVVKQARSRGKSRTLRVTAERSPPGPGRGHWTNAGGVRLPAVARPASSWSSTTVRLTCACWRPDAGGARPPTTDFCTVGFDNPIIPWRELERRLSDRADAPPRSNGSTRHGPTEERSQTDRAEPPSDVAPRPRQSWRVPYAELHARSRFSFMDGSSNPEDLVAEAVRLDLDALALTDRDGFYGVVRFAEAAEEAGLPTVFGTELTLDLPGSSPRSGPARPSDRRQQSRSVVVLAREAAGYAALGSLISRAHMAGRKGEPRLSTEAFLEAAATQRDRWAILTGAHGALVPSALVEHGPQAAAAALDRLIDAVGAGNVFVELWDHGDPLDSHRNDALAELGVRRGVQPVCANAVRYATPGDRRLADALAAVGDRRGLDEHNGWLDAWGGAHMRSGVEQSRRFVRYPGATEAAARLGLECAFSLSLVAPELPPYPCPDGLDEAAFLRRLATEGALARYGPPEAERVPGAWRQINHELNLIEQLGFGGYFLVVWDITSFCRSRDIYCQGRGSADVLGITNVDSVALGLLFERFLSPERDGPPDIDIDIESDRREEVIQYVYGRYGRDRTAQVANVIAYRGRSAVRDMARALGHPPAVQDAWAKSLDRYGGLRELAAGTAGGAKGRDPDAIDDDVLRLAAEAEGGPRHLGIHSGGMVICDRPIAEVCPVEWASMADRSVLQWDKDDCAAVGLVKFDLLGLGMLSALHYAVDLVEGAHGERIDLAALPQDPAVYDMLCEADSVGVFQVESRAQMATLPRLRPRCFYDLVVEVALIRPGPIQGGSVHPYIRRRNGVEPVTYLHPLLERSLAKTLGVPLFQEQLMQMAIDAAGFTPAESDELRRAMGAKRSVERMQRLRGRFFAGMAERGIGAKVGEQIWHKLVAFANYGFPESHSVSFAYLVYASAW
;
A
#
# COMPACT_ATOMS: atom_id res chain seq x y z
N MET A 1 -43.89 -21.90 55.02
CA MET A 1 -44.71 -22.55 56.08
C MET A 1 -45.82 -23.31 55.36
N ARG A 2 -45.91 -24.66 55.39
CA ARG A 2 -46.34 -25.60 56.46
C ARG A 2 -47.87 -25.81 56.54
N GLN A 3 -48.24 -27.10 56.72
CA GLN A 3 -49.58 -27.70 56.95
C GLN A 3 -50.49 -27.78 55.70
N ARG A 4 -51.03 -28.93 55.25
CA ARG A 4 -51.42 -30.28 55.78
C ARG A 4 -52.67 -30.37 56.66
N SER A 5 -53.73 -30.97 56.08
CA SER A 5 -54.69 -31.93 56.68
C SER A 5 -55.38 -32.66 55.52
N ARG A 6 -55.50 -34.00 55.37
CA ARG A 6 -55.73 -35.20 56.20
C ARG A 6 -57.20 -35.64 56.36
N ASN A 7 -57.51 -36.77 55.70
CA ASN A 7 -58.47 -37.85 56.08
C ASN A 7 -59.98 -37.52 55.95
N ALA A 8 -60.92 -38.47 55.80
CA ALA A 8 -60.86 -39.94 55.96
C ALA A 8 -62.00 -40.70 55.21
N ARG A 9 -61.78 -42.01 54.90
CA ARG A 9 -62.79 -43.12 54.73
C ARG A 9 -63.84 -42.96 53.58
N ALA A 10 -64.51 -43.96 53.01
CA ALA A 10 -64.32 -45.41 52.75
C ALA A 10 -65.47 -45.83 51.75
N GLU A 11 -65.64 -47.03 51.14
CA GLU A 11 -64.95 -48.33 51.10
C GLU A 11 -65.26 -49.06 49.75
N GLY A 12 -65.24 -50.40 49.66
CA GLY A 12 -66.00 -51.17 48.63
C GLY A 12 -65.23 -51.91 47.50
N THR A 13 -64.74 -53.13 47.78
CA THR A 13 -64.64 -54.34 46.89
C THR A 13 -64.41 -54.17 45.36
N ARG A 14 -63.42 -54.77 44.68
CA ARG A 14 -62.82 -56.13 44.76
C ARG A 14 -61.32 -56.15 44.34
N ARG A 15 -60.68 -57.33 44.44
CA ARG A 15 -59.21 -57.62 44.47
C ARG A 15 -58.95 -58.97 43.76
N PRO A 16 -57.71 -59.52 43.70
CA PRO A 16 -56.35 -58.97 43.46
C PRO A 16 -55.61 -59.75 42.33
N ARG A 17 -54.33 -59.50 41.99
CA ARG A 17 -53.09 -60.22 42.45
C ARG A 17 -51.93 -59.86 41.47
N TRP A 18 -50.64 -59.76 41.78
CA TRP A 18 -49.82 -59.83 43.02
C TRP A 18 -48.43 -59.16 42.80
N ARG A 19 -47.78 -58.68 43.89
CA ARG A 19 -46.30 -58.59 44.17
C ARG A 19 -45.39 -57.78 43.20
N THR A 20 -44.89 -56.58 43.56
CA THR A 20 -43.80 -56.17 44.52
C THR A 20 -42.35 -56.35 44.03
N ALA A 21 -41.70 -55.21 43.67
CA ALA A 21 -40.43 -54.60 44.14
C ALA A 21 -39.22 -55.47 44.61
N PRO A 22 -37.94 -54.98 44.63
CA PRO A 22 -37.52 -53.56 44.68
C PRO A 22 -36.19 -53.11 43.99
N ARG A 23 -35.97 -51.77 43.98
CA ARG A 23 -34.68 -51.00 43.99
C ARG A 23 -33.66 -51.13 42.83
N GLY A 24 -33.32 -49.96 42.27
CA GLY A 24 -32.09 -49.65 41.52
C GLY A 24 -32.13 -48.19 41.07
N ARG A 25 -31.03 -47.43 41.17
CA ARG A 25 -30.98 -45.99 40.84
C ARG A 25 -30.04 -45.70 39.67
N ASP A 26 -30.32 -44.57 39.03
CA ASP A 26 -29.45 -43.75 38.18
C ASP A 26 -29.06 -44.27 36.78
N GLY A 27 -29.41 -43.47 35.78
CA GLY A 27 -29.09 -43.66 34.37
C GLY A 27 -29.51 -42.43 33.55
N CYS A 28 -28.55 -41.65 33.07
CA CYS A 28 -28.77 -40.41 32.34
C CYS A 28 -28.24 -40.51 30.90
N ARG A 29 -29.12 -40.43 29.88
CA ARG A 29 -28.90 -39.74 28.59
C ARG A 29 -30.08 -39.91 27.61
N ARG A 30 -30.35 -38.80 26.90
CA ARG A 30 -30.91 -38.60 25.54
C ARG A 30 -31.69 -39.73 24.86
N LEU A 31 -32.85 -39.36 24.31
CA LEU A 31 -33.58 -40.08 23.26
C LEU A 31 -33.79 -39.18 22.02
N SER A 32 -33.63 -39.78 20.85
CA SER A 32 -34.22 -39.39 19.55
C SER A 32 -35.59 -40.12 19.43
N PRO A 33 -36.19 -40.46 18.26
CA PRO A 33 -36.09 -39.95 16.87
C PRO A 33 -37.49 -39.71 16.23
N ARG A 34 -37.58 -39.40 14.91
CA ARG A 34 -38.30 -40.23 13.89
C ARG A 34 -38.33 -39.59 12.47
N TRP A 35 -38.67 -40.42 11.48
CA TRP A 35 -38.56 -40.24 10.02
C TRP A 35 -39.92 -40.46 9.30
N CYS A 36 -40.09 -39.94 8.06
CA CYS A 36 -40.85 -40.46 6.88
C CYS A 36 -41.20 -39.32 5.87
N TRP A 37 -41.43 -39.47 4.55
CA TRP A 37 -41.05 -40.44 3.48
C TRP A 37 -41.47 -39.89 2.07
N THR A 38 -41.20 -40.60 0.96
CA THR A 38 -41.58 -40.35 -0.48
C THR A 38 -40.75 -39.27 -1.24
N GLY A 39 -40.44 -39.34 -2.55
CA GLY A 39 -40.89 -40.19 -3.69
C GLY A 39 -39.79 -40.46 -4.77
N PRO A 40 -40.12 -40.85 -6.03
CA PRO A 40 -39.58 -42.11 -6.62
C PRO A 40 -38.55 -42.05 -7.78
N SER A 41 -38.34 -43.20 -8.44
CA SER A 41 -37.11 -43.71 -9.08
C SER A 41 -37.10 -43.90 -10.61
N ARG A 42 -35.89 -44.12 -11.18
CA ARG A 42 -35.46 -45.02 -12.31
C ARG A 42 -34.42 -44.32 -13.24
N SER A 43 -33.46 -44.96 -13.93
CA SER A 43 -32.80 -46.28 -13.80
C SER A 43 -31.66 -46.43 -14.86
N ARG A 44 -30.66 -47.28 -14.58
CA ARG A 44 -29.65 -47.92 -15.49
C ARG A 44 -28.19 -47.39 -15.51
N LEU A 45 -27.30 -48.34 -15.23
CA LEU A 45 -25.83 -48.44 -15.44
C LEU A 45 -25.51 -48.77 -16.93
N PRO A 46 -24.23 -48.86 -17.42
CA PRO A 46 -22.99 -49.18 -16.67
C PRO A 46 -21.62 -48.57 -17.08
N THR A 47 -20.60 -48.82 -16.23
CA THR A 47 -19.14 -48.96 -16.52
C THR A 47 -18.33 -47.72 -17.01
N ALA A 48 -17.04 -47.52 -16.67
CA ALA A 48 -16.04 -48.35 -15.95
C ALA A 48 -14.98 -47.47 -15.21
N GLU A 49 -14.28 -48.10 -14.24
CA GLU A 49 -12.86 -47.90 -13.81
C GLU A 49 -12.27 -46.49 -13.52
N ALA A 50 -11.28 -46.31 -12.62
CA ALA A 50 -10.85 -47.08 -11.45
C ALA A 50 -9.91 -46.19 -10.58
N ALA A 51 -9.95 -46.35 -9.26
CA ALA A 51 -8.97 -45.80 -8.33
C ALA A 51 -8.84 -46.73 -7.12
N PRO A 52 -7.66 -46.79 -6.46
CA PRO A 52 -7.65 -47.24 -5.06
C PRO A 52 -6.81 -46.36 -4.12
N SER A 53 -7.41 -46.08 -2.98
CA SER A 53 -6.81 -45.59 -1.73
C SER A 53 -6.08 -46.67 -0.93
N LEU A 54 -5.06 -46.30 -0.14
CA LEU A 54 -4.65 -46.98 1.10
C LEU A 54 -4.24 -45.88 2.11
N SER A 55 -4.74 -45.76 3.34
CA SER A 55 -5.00 -46.72 4.45
C SER A 55 -3.80 -46.92 5.39
N THR A 56 -4.07 -46.77 6.69
CA THR A 56 -3.09 -46.64 7.79
C THR A 56 -3.16 -47.86 8.73
N ALA A 57 -2.03 -48.50 9.09
CA ALA A 57 -1.81 -49.10 10.43
C ALA A 57 -0.43 -49.80 10.65
N VAL A 58 0.34 -49.27 11.61
CA VAL A 58 1.07 -49.92 12.73
C VAL A 58 1.33 -51.45 12.71
N VAL A 59 2.60 -51.89 12.91
CA VAL A 59 3.07 -52.72 14.08
C VAL A 59 4.58 -53.11 14.01
N LYS A 60 5.25 -52.96 15.17
CA LYS A 60 6.56 -53.45 15.68
C LYS A 60 7.31 -54.60 14.98
N GLN A 61 8.65 -54.52 15.01
CA GLN A 61 9.50 -55.56 15.65
C GLN A 61 10.83 -55.00 16.21
N ALA A 62 11.54 -55.77 17.04
CA ALA A 62 12.63 -55.29 17.91
C ALA A 62 13.77 -56.33 18.12
N ARG A 63 14.97 -55.84 18.47
CA ARG A 63 16.14 -56.51 19.15
C ARG A 63 17.34 -55.52 19.09
N SER A 64 18.35 -55.50 19.98
CA SER A 64 18.56 -56.06 21.33
C SER A 64 19.81 -55.40 21.97
N ARG A 65 19.94 -55.39 23.31
CA ARG A 65 21.08 -54.81 24.07
C ARG A 65 22.34 -55.71 24.06
N GLY A 66 23.56 -55.13 24.17
CA GLY A 66 24.81 -55.91 24.32
C GLY A 66 26.04 -55.13 24.85
N LYS A 67 26.41 -55.39 26.11
CA LYS A 67 27.44 -54.76 26.96
C LYS A 67 28.91 -54.74 26.46
N SER A 68 29.62 -53.65 26.81
CA SER A 68 30.96 -53.57 27.46
C SER A 68 32.22 -54.22 26.84
N ARG A 69 33.26 -53.40 26.57
CA ARG A 69 34.60 -53.56 27.19
C ARG A 69 35.53 -52.34 27.02
N THR A 70 36.43 -52.20 27.98
CA THR A 70 37.53 -51.22 28.08
C THR A 70 38.69 -51.47 27.11
N LEU A 71 39.38 -50.39 26.70
CA LEU A 71 40.84 -50.34 26.52
C LEU A 71 41.37 -48.92 26.88
N ARG A 72 42.68 -48.81 27.11
CA ARG A 72 43.38 -47.71 27.83
C ARG A 72 44.76 -47.49 27.18
N VAL A 73 45.52 -46.43 27.58
CA VAL A 73 46.98 -46.20 27.28
C VAL A 73 47.25 -45.73 25.83
N THR A 74 48.06 -44.72 25.46
CA THR A 74 48.91 -43.64 26.08
C THR A 74 49.07 -42.50 25.06
N ALA A 75 49.09 -41.20 25.38
CA ALA A 75 50.13 -40.34 26.00
C ALA A 75 51.39 -40.05 25.15
N GLU A 76 51.62 -38.78 24.79
CA GLU A 76 52.91 -38.01 24.76
C GLU A 76 52.62 -36.56 24.27
N ARG A 77 52.82 -35.50 25.08
CA ARG A 77 54.04 -34.69 25.38
C ARG A 77 54.15 -33.38 24.55
N SER A 78 53.89 -32.24 25.22
CA SER A 78 54.36 -30.86 24.91
C SER A 78 55.80 -30.66 25.47
N PRO A 79 56.41 -29.44 25.62
CA PRO A 79 56.11 -28.03 25.23
C PRO A 79 57.37 -27.39 24.52
N PRO A 80 57.78 -26.07 24.59
CA PRO A 80 57.19 -24.87 25.22
C PRO A 80 57.20 -23.52 24.43
N GLY A 81 56.52 -22.51 24.99
CA GLY A 81 56.70 -21.08 24.68
C GLY A 81 57.86 -20.43 25.49
N PRO A 82 57.88 -19.08 25.68
CA PRO A 82 57.14 -18.53 26.84
C PRO A 82 56.68 -17.06 26.78
N GLY A 83 55.74 -16.71 27.70
CA GLY A 83 55.71 -15.42 28.42
C GLY A 83 54.60 -14.41 28.07
N ARG A 84 54.04 -13.63 29.01
CA ARG A 84 53.60 -13.84 30.42
C ARG A 84 52.85 -12.59 30.90
N GLY A 85 51.75 -12.73 31.66
CA GLY A 85 51.06 -11.60 32.32
C GLY A 85 49.85 -12.05 33.15
N HIS A 86 49.92 -11.94 34.48
CA HIS A 86 48.87 -12.33 35.45
C HIS A 86 47.91 -11.14 35.73
N TRP A 87 46.69 -11.23 36.31
CA TRP A 87 46.28 -11.92 37.55
C TRP A 87 44.78 -12.30 37.65
N THR A 88 44.49 -13.05 38.71
CA THR A 88 43.40 -13.98 39.05
C THR A 88 42.02 -13.45 39.50
N ASN A 89 41.02 -14.35 39.35
CA ASN A 89 40.08 -14.89 40.38
C ASN A 89 38.58 -14.47 40.51
N ALA A 90 37.75 -15.50 40.26
CA ALA A 90 36.69 -16.04 41.13
C ALA A 90 35.28 -15.42 41.19
N GLY A 91 34.25 -16.26 40.99
CA GLY A 91 32.91 -16.02 41.55
C GLY A 91 31.68 -16.61 40.83
N GLY A 92 31.36 -17.89 41.05
CA GLY A 92 29.97 -18.37 41.19
C GLY A 92 29.02 -18.38 39.98
N VAL A 93 28.84 -19.56 39.37
CA VAL A 93 27.67 -19.86 38.51
C VAL A 93 26.47 -20.29 39.36
N ARG A 94 25.31 -19.65 39.15
CA ARG A 94 23.98 -20.20 39.52
C ARG A 94 22.97 -19.91 38.41
N LEU A 95 22.36 -20.96 37.87
CA LEU A 95 21.06 -20.88 37.18
C LEU A 95 19.96 -20.68 38.24
N PRO A 96 18.82 -20.05 37.88
CA PRO A 96 17.60 -20.87 37.87
C PRO A 96 16.52 -20.51 36.83
N ALA A 97 15.80 -21.56 36.44
CA ALA A 97 14.34 -21.68 36.26
C ALA A 97 13.50 -20.64 35.47
N VAL A 98 12.70 -21.20 34.56
CA VAL A 98 11.57 -20.57 33.86
C VAL A 98 10.35 -20.43 34.78
N ALA A 99 9.64 -19.30 34.70
CA ALA A 99 8.30 -19.12 35.26
C ALA A 99 7.38 -18.32 34.30
N ARG A 100 6.08 -18.62 34.34
CA ARG A 100 5.03 -18.01 33.49
C ARG A 100 4.64 -16.61 33.96
N PRO A 101 4.16 -15.71 33.08
CA PRO A 101 3.67 -14.39 33.48
C PRO A 101 2.26 -14.46 34.10
N ALA A 102 2.02 -13.62 35.09
CA ALA A 102 0.71 -13.27 35.61
C ALA A 102 0.54 -11.75 35.57
N SER A 103 -0.68 -11.29 35.34
CA SER A 103 -1.05 -9.89 35.15
C SER A 103 -1.09 -9.10 36.46
N SER A 104 -0.56 -7.88 36.45
CA SER A 104 -1.05 -6.79 37.30
C SER A 104 -0.88 -5.42 36.63
N TRP A 105 -1.96 -4.66 36.56
CA TRP A 105 -1.92 -3.23 36.24
C TRP A 105 -1.64 -2.46 37.53
N SER A 106 -0.85 -1.38 37.44
CA SER A 106 -0.71 -0.42 38.55
C SER A 106 -0.84 1.01 38.06
N SER A 107 -1.73 1.76 38.69
CA SER A 107 -2.04 3.15 38.38
C SER A 107 -1.00 4.07 39.01
N THR A 108 -0.43 4.98 38.21
CA THR A 108 0.45 6.05 38.72
C THR A 108 -0.25 7.40 38.59
N THR A 109 -0.56 8.01 39.73
CA THR A 109 -1.17 9.34 39.80
C THR A 109 -0.11 10.42 39.62
N VAL A 110 -0.25 11.27 38.60
CA VAL A 110 0.62 12.44 38.40
C VAL A 110 -0.09 13.71 38.87
N ARG A 111 0.51 14.44 39.82
CA ARG A 111 0.02 15.76 40.25
C ARG A 111 0.48 16.84 39.27
N LEU A 112 -0.46 17.66 38.82
CA LEU A 112 -0.19 18.88 38.06
C LEU A 112 0.09 20.05 39.02
N THR A 113 1.18 20.79 38.79
CA THR A 113 1.39 22.13 39.34
C THR A 113 1.29 23.16 38.22
N CYS A 114 0.51 24.22 38.45
CA CYS A 114 0.26 25.27 37.49
C CYS A 114 1.18 26.47 37.78
N ALA A 115 1.83 27.02 36.76
CA ALA A 115 2.65 28.23 36.86
C ALA A 115 2.20 29.24 35.80
N CYS A 116 1.72 30.40 36.25
CA CYS A 116 1.32 31.50 35.37
C CYS A 116 2.54 32.34 34.95
N TRP A 117 2.56 32.82 33.71
CA TRP A 117 3.58 33.76 33.23
C TRP A 117 2.94 35.05 32.70
N ARG A 118 3.52 36.20 33.04
CA ARG A 118 3.09 37.52 32.54
C ARG A 118 3.96 37.93 31.33
N PRO A 119 3.44 38.75 30.39
CA PRO A 119 4.23 39.28 29.29
C PRO A 119 4.93 40.60 29.69
N ASP A 120 6.12 40.83 29.15
CA ASP A 120 6.78 42.14 29.10
C ASP A 120 7.37 42.39 27.71
N ALA A 121 7.68 43.66 27.42
CA ALA A 121 7.61 44.22 26.06
C ALA A 121 8.96 44.55 25.38
N GLY A 122 8.89 44.73 24.06
CA GLY A 122 9.76 45.69 23.32
C GLY A 122 10.95 45.12 22.55
N GLY A 123 10.93 45.26 21.21
CA GLY A 123 12.08 45.01 20.34
C GLY A 123 11.74 45.14 18.85
N ALA A 124 12.40 46.04 18.13
CA ALA A 124 12.10 46.36 16.72
C ALA A 124 12.77 45.42 15.70
N ARG A 125 12.21 45.32 14.49
CA ARG A 125 12.76 44.57 13.34
C ARG A 125 13.20 45.51 12.20
N PRO A 126 14.31 45.24 11.50
CA PRO A 126 14.61 45.78 10.17
C PRO A 126 13.86 44.98 9.06
N PRO A 127 13.76 45.49 7.83
CA PRO A 127 13.01 44.85 6.75
C PRO A 127 13.79 43.72 6.06
N THR A 128 13.08 42.68 5.63
CA THR A 128 13.61 41.59 4.78
C THR A 128 12.86 41.55 3.46
N THR A 129 13.60 41.52 2.35
CA THR A 129 13.10 41.27 1.00
C THR A 129 12.65 39.82 0.81
N ASP A 130 11.54 39.61 0.11
CA ASP A 130 10.93 38.30 -0.10
C ASP A 130 11.71 37.40 -1.07
N PHE A 131 11.99 36.16 -0.66
CA PHE A 131 12.21 35.02 -1.53
C PHE A 131 11.58 33.77 -0.88
N CYS A 132 10.72 33.07 -1.62
CA CYS A 132 9.86 32.02 -1.08
C CYS A 132 10.58 30.68 -0.87
N THR A 133 10.41 30.09 0.32
CA THR A 133 10.63 28.66 0.58
C THR A 133 9.32 28.03 1.07
N VAL A 134 8.92 26.91 0.46
CA VAL A 134 7.59 26.32 0.67
C VAL A 134 7.62 25.23 1.75
N GLY A 135 7.30 25.62 2.99
CA GLY A 135 6.95 24.70 4.08
C GLY A 135 5.44 24.49 4.19
N PHE A 136 5.01 23.55 5.02
CA PHE A 136 3.59 23.36 5.36
C PHE A 136 3.06 24.59 6.11
N ASP A 137 2.14 25.34 5.52
CA ASP A 137 1.57 26.53 6.15
C ASP A 137 0.04 26.67 5.98
N ASN A 138 -0.55 27.41 6.91
CA ASN A 138 -1.96 27.82 6.91
C ASN A 138 -2.31 28.67 5.67
N PRO A 139 -3.61 28.84 5.33
CA PRO A 139 -3.99 29.74 4.22
C PRO A 139 -3.44 31.16 4.42
N ILE A 140 -3.12 31.83 3.31
CA ILE A 140 -2.52 33.18 3.20
C ILE A 140 -3.40 34.30 3.82
N ILE A 141 -4.56 33.94 4.36
CA ILE A 141 -5.57 34.83 4.93
C ILE A 141 -5.51 34.77 6.46
N PRO A 142 -5.25 35.89 7.17
CA PRO A 142 -5.27 35.92 8.63
C PRO A 142 -6.61 35.40 9.20
N TRP A 143 -6.57 34.64 10.29
CA TRP A 143 -7.74 33.96 10.88
C TRP A 143 -9.04 34.78 10.91
N ARG A 144 -8.97 36.05 11.39
CA ARG A 144 -10.13 36.96 11.46
C ARG A 144 -10.77 37.24 10.10
N GLU A 145 -9.97 37.30 9.04
CA GLU A 145 -10.45 37.57 7.68
C GLU A 145 -11.03 36.30 7.04
N LEU A 146 -10.53 35.11 7.40
CA LEU A 146 -11.11 33.83 7.00
C LEU A 146 -12.47 33.61 7.68
N GLU A 147 -12.55 33.77 9.01
CA GLU A 147 -13.77 33.71 9.80
C GLU A 147 -14.85 34.69 9.30
N ARG A 148 -14.45 35.94 9.00
CA ARG A 148 -15.32 36.99 8.45
C ARG A 148 -15.94 36.60 7.10
N ARG A 149 -15.15 35.97 6.21
CA ARG A 149 -15.59 35.56 4.87
C ARG A 149 -16.56 34.37 4.87
N LEU A 150 -16.52 33.54 5.91
CA LEU A 150 -17.33 32.32 6.03
C LEU A 150 -18.67 32.53 6.76
N SER A 151 -18.83 33.64 7.47
CA SER A 151 -19.95 33.88 8.39
C SER A 151 -21.03 34.86 7.88
N ASP A 152 -21.07 35.10 6.57
CA ASP A 152 -22.11 35.87 5.83
C ASP A 152 -22.45 37.28 6.41
N ARG A 153 -21.53 37.90 7.16
CA ARG A 153 -21.72 39.24 7.78
C ARG A 153 -21.36 40.38 6.83
N ALA A 154 -22.24 41.38 6.74
CA ALA A 154 -22.10 42.54 5.86
C ALA A 154 -21.05 43.57 6.31
N ASP A 155 -20.49 44.31 5.35
CA ASP A 155 -19.37 45.23 5.52
C ASP A 155 -19.73 46.53 6.28
N ALA A 156 -18.79 47.06 7.05
CA ALA A 156 -18.82 48.42 7.61
C ALA A 156 -17.51 49.16 7.25
N PRO A 157 -17.56 50.44 6.84
CA PRO A 157 -16.40 51.13 6.28
C PRO A 157 -15.40 51.60 7.35
N PRO A 158 -14.08 51.56 7.08
CA PRO A 158 -13.07 52.08 7.99
C PRO A 158 -13.07 53.61 8.00
N ARG A 159 -12.91 54.21 9.19
CA ARG A 159 -12.78 55.66 9.35
C ARG A 159 -11.36 56.12 9.01
N SER A 160 -11.27 57.17 8.20
CA SER A 160 -10.05 57.92 7.94
C SER A 160 -9.66 58.80 9.13
N ASN A 161 -8.37 58.86 9.44
CA ASN A 161 -7.69 60.02 10.03
C ASN A 161 -6.27 60.06 9.44
N GLY A 162 -5.73 61.24 9.13
CA GLY A 162 -4.49 61.33 8.36
C GLY A 162 -3.61 62.53 8.70
N SER A 163 -2.65 62.79 7.79
CA SER A 163 -1.84 64.00 7.67
C SER A 163 -0.86 64.37 8.80
N THR A 164 0.43 64.12 8.55
CA THR A 164 1.54 65.11 8.55
C THR A 164 2.75 64.46 7.83
N ARG A 165 3.76 65.14 7.25
CA ARG A 165 3.94 66.31 6.35
C ARG A 165 5.47 66.58 6.31
N HIS A 166 6.09 66.60 5.12
CA HIS A 166 7.50 67.03 4.81
C HIS A 166 8.63 66.17 5.45
N GLY A 167 9.78 65.82 4.84
CA GLY A 167 10.52 66.23 3.61
C GLY A 167 11.87 66.92 3.98
N PRO A 168 12.97 66.94 3.17
CA PRO A 168 13.32 66.26 1.90
C PRO A 168 14.75 65.59 1.92
N THR A 169 15.44 65.51 0.76
CA THR A 169 16.85 65.05 0.51
C THR A 169 17.13 63.53 0.57
N GLU A 170 18.01 62.92 -0.24
CA GLU A 170 18.84 63.41 -1.37
C GLU A 170 19.11 62.26 -2.37
N GLU A 171 19.00 62.49 -3.68
CA GLU A 171 19.40 61.51 -4.71
C GLU A 171 20.88 61.64 -5.05
N ARG A 172 21.62 60.52 -5.08
CA ARG A 172 22.90 60.42 -5.79
C ARG A 172 22.96 59.16 -6.63
N SER A 173 23.27 59.36 -7.90
CA SER A 173 23.35 58.36 -8.97
C SER A 173 24.73 57.71 -9.09
N GLN A 174 24.78 56.64 -9.92
CA GLN A 174 25.98 55.96 -10.46
C GLN A 174 26.67 55.00 -9.46
N THR A 175 27.22 53.85 -9.90
CA THR A 175 27.65 53.46 -11.26
C THR A 175 27.21 52.06 -11.67
N ASP A 176 27.00 51.86 -12.98
CA ASP A 176 26.87 50.55 -13.62
C ASP A 176 28.03 49.59 -13.29
N ARG A 177 27.68 48.31 -13.12
CA ARG A 177 28.52 47.19 -13.56
C ARG A 177 27.63 46.24 -14.35
N ALA A 178 27.92 46.12 -15.65
CA ALA A 178 27.14 45.32 -16.57
C ALA A 178 27.09 43.85 -16.17
N GLU A 179 25.89 43.27 -16.20
CA GLU A 179 25.71 41.82 -16.28
C GLU A 179 26.25 41.32 -17.64
N PRO A 180 26.85 40.12 -17.71
CA PRO A 180 27.20 39.52 -18.99
C PRO A 180 25.92 39.14 -19.76
N PRO A 181 25.89 39.20 -21.11
CA PRO A 181 24.68 38.91 -21.87
C PRO A 181 24.19 37.47 -21.66
N SER A 182 22.89 37.31 -21.42
CA SER A 182 22.20 36.01 -21.25
C SER A 182 22.14 35.16 -22.53
N ASP A 183 22.52 35.73 -23.67
CA ASP A 183 22.11 35.22 -25.00
C ASP A 183 23.20 34.39 -25.69
N VAL A 184 23.94 33.60 -24.92
CA VAL A 184 24.70 32.46 -25.46
C VAL A 184 23.84 31.22 -25.33
N ALA A 185 22.90 31.05 -26.27
CA ALA A 185 22.30 29.75 -26.52
C ALA A 185 23.44 28.73 -26.68
N PRO A 186 23.42 27.58 -25.98
CA PRO A 186 24.50 26.62 -26.04
C PRO A 186 24.64 26.15 -27.49
N ARG A 187 25.73 26.58 -28.16
CA ARG A 187 26.09 26.04 -29.46
C ARG A 187 26.08 24.52 -29.33
N PRO A 188 25.46 23.77 -30.25
CA PRO A 188 25.53 22.32 -30.20
C PRO A 188 27.00 21.94 -30.27
N ARG A 189 27.53 21.47 -29.14
CA ARG A 189 28.77 20.70 -29.15
C ARG A 189 28.48 19.56 -30.10
N GLN A 190 29.34 19.34 -31.09
CA GLN A 190 29.36 18.06 -31.80
C GLN A 190 29.77 17.01 -30.78
N SER A 191 28.78 16.49 -30.04
CA SER A 191 28.93 15.33 -29.19
C SER A 191 29.21 14.17 -30.12
N TRP A 192 30.37 13.56 -29.95
CA TRP A 192 30.65 12.25 -30.52
C TRP A 192 29.78 11.25 -29.78
N ARG A 193 28.50 11.14 -30.17
CA ARG A 193 27.56 10.15 -29.63
C ARG A 193 28.08 8.77 -30.03
N VAL A 194 28.26 7.89 -29.04
CA VAL A 194 28.50 6.47 -29.27
C VAL A 194 27.23 5.74 -28.87
N PRO A 195 26.61 4.95 -29.76
CA PRO A 195 25.43 4.16 -29.42
C PRO A 195 25.70 3.27 -28.21
N TYR A 196 24.84 3.33 -27.20
CA TYR A 196 24.96 2.54 -25.98
C TYR A 196 23.63 2.39 -25.25
N ALA A 197 23.36 1.20 -24.75
CA ALA A 197 22.28 0.92 -23.81
C ALA A 197 22.86 0.26 -22.55
N GLU A 198 22.44 0.71 -21.38
CA GLU A 198 22.80 0.04 -20.12
C GLU A 198 21.87 -1.15 -19.91
N LEU A 199 22.44 -2.35 -19.88
CA LEU A 199 21.69 -3.61 -19.88
C LEU A 199 21.58 -4.27 -18.50
N HIS A 200 22.25 -3.70 -17.48
CA HIS A 200 22.25 -4.23 -16.13
C HIS A 200 22.23 -3.06 -15.14
N ALA A 201 21.04 -2.60 -14.76
CA ALA A 201 20.85 -1.57 -13.75
C ALA A 201 19.86 -1.99 -12.66
N ARG A 202 20.21 -1.72 -11.40
CA ARG A 202 19.39 -1.99 -10.22
C ARG A 202 18.94 -0.68 -9.59
N SER A 203 17.65 -0.57 -9.35
CA SER A 203 17.07 0.56 -8.63
C SER A 203 17.13 0.32 -7.12
N ARG A 204 16.68 1.31 -6.36
CA ARG A 204 16.47 1.23 -4.92
C ARG A 204 15.46 0.15 -4.49
N PHE A 205 14.67 -0.39 -5.43
CA PHE A 205 13.79 -1.53 -5.19
C PHE A 205 14.54 -2.89 -5.17
N SER A 206 15.78 -2.95 -5.65
CA SER A 206 16.76 -3.92 -5.13
C SER A 206 17.10 -3.55 -3.68
N PHE A 207 16.18 -3.89 -2.77
CA PHE A 207 16.12 -3.36 -1.40
C PHE A 207 17.46 -3.50 -0.66
N MET A 208 17.95 -2.37 -0.13
CA MET A 208 19.22 -2.29 0.60
C MET A 208 20.45 -2.71 -0.24
N ASP A 209 20.42 -2.54 -1.56
CA ASP A 209 21.60 -2.67 -2.46
C ASP A 209 21.72 -1.47 -3.41
N GLY A 210 20.67 -1.17 -4.19
CA GLY A 210 20.62 0.05 -5.01
C GLY A 210 20.23 1.29 -4.19
N SER A 211 20.63 2.49 -4.64
CA SER A 211 20.34 3.76 -3.93
C SER A 211 19.51 4.78 -4.71
N SER A 212 19.48 4.72 -6.04
CA SER A 212 18.71 5.64 -6.91
C SER A 212 17.35 5.05 -7.27
N ASN A 213 16.31 5.89 -7.34
CA ASN A 213 14.98 5.45 -7.73
C ASN A 213 14.93 5.23 -9.27
N PRO A 214 13.95 4.47 -9.79
CA PRO A 214 13.78 4.28 -11.23
C PRO A 214 13.78 5.59 -12.04
N GLU A 215 13.14 6.63 -11.51
CA GLU A 215 13.02 7.95 -12.10
C GLU A 215 14.38 8.66 -12.20
N ASP A 216 15.25 8.50 -11.19
CA ASP A 216 16.61 9.05 -11.18
C ASP A 216 17.50 8.34 -12.23
N LEU A 217 17.31 7.02 -12.40
CA LEU A 217 18.04 6.23 -13.41
C LEU A 217 17.62 6.63 -14.84
N VAL A 218 16.32 6.86 -15.08
CA VAL A 218 15.83 7.37 -16.37
C VAL A 218 16.37 8.76 -16.67
N ALA A 219 16.30 9.68 -15.70
CA ALA A 219 16.79 11.05 -15.87
C ALA A 219 18.30 11.08 -16.21
N GLU A 220 19.10 10.22 -15.56
CA GLU A 220 20.52 10.09 -15.84
C GLU A 220 20.80 9.43 -17.20
N ALA A 221 20.04 8.39 -17.59
CA ALA A 221 20.14 7.76 -18.91
C ALA A 221 19.89 8.77 -20.05
N VAL A 222 18.87 9.61 -19.91
CA VAL A 222 18.55 10.68 -20.86
C VAL A 222 19.66 11.74 -20.87
N ARG A 223 20.19 12.13 -19.70
CA ARG A 223 21.32 13.06 -19.58
C ARG A 223 22.62 12.52 -20.21
N LEU A 224 22.78 11.21 -20.26
CA LEU A 224 23.92 10.50 -20.85
C LEU A 224 23.72 10.10 -22.32
N ASP A 225 22.54 10.40 -22.91
CA ASP A 225 22.16 10.10 -24.30
C ASP A 225 22.24 8.59 -24.62
N LEU A 226 21.64 7.76 -23.75
CA LEU A 226 21.52 6.32 -23.95
C LEU A 226 20.40 5.96 -24.95
N ASP A 227 20.63 4.90 -25.72
CA ASP A 227 19.66 4.35 -26.69
C ASP A 227 18.53 3.56 -26.03
N ALA A 228 18.81 2.91 -24.89
CA ALA A 228 17.85 2.19 -24.07
C ALA A 228 18.40 2.00 -22.64
N LEU A 229 17.52 1.69 -21.70
CA LEU A 229 17.87 1.30 -20.33
C LEU A 229 17.14 0.01 -19.95
N ALA A 230 17.86 -0.92 -19.32
CA ALA A 230 17.28 -2.12 -18.71
C ALA A 230 17.18 -1.97 -17.19
N LEU A 231 15.98 -2.10 -16.64
CA LEU A 231 15.81 -2.32 -15.21
C LEU A 231 15.87 -3.82 -14.92
N THR A 232 16.87 -4.22 -14.12
CA THR A 232 17.17 -5.61 -13.77
C THR A 232 17.25 -5.76 -12.24
N ASP A 233 16.20 -5.35 -11.53
CA ASP A 233 16.14 -5.48 -10.08
C ASP A 233 16.26 -6.95 -9.64
N ARG A 234 16.87 -7.18 -8.47
CA ARG A 234 17.19 -8.55 -8.02
C ARG A 234 15.93 -9.31 -7.59
N ASP A 235 15.76 -10.51 -8.14
CA ASP A 235 14.67 -11.44 -7.85
C ASP A 235 13.24 -10.86 -8.01
N GLY A 236 13.03 -9.83 -8.83
CA GLY A 236 11.71 -9.22 -8.98
C GLY A 236 11.58 -8.05 -9.94
N PHE A 237 10.34 -7.65 -10.18
CA PHE A 237 9.94 -6.50 -11.01
C PHE A 237 9.48 -5.31 -10.16
N TYR A 238 9.99 -5.22 -8.93
CA TYR A 238 9.55 -4.27 -7.90
C TYR A 238 9.46 -2.80 -8.35
N GLY A 239 10.44 -2.30 -9.13
CA GLY A 239 10.47 -0.91 -9.62
C GLY A 239 9.96 -0.69 -11.05
N VAL A 240 9.42 -1.72 -11.71
CA VAL A 240 9.16 -1.72 -13.17
C VAL A 240 8.10 -0.72 -13.62
N VAL A 241 7.05 -0.48 -12.83
CA VAL A 241 5.97 0.46 -13.20
C VAL A 241 6.51 1.89 -13.27
N ARG A 242 7.15 2.37 -12.20
CA ARG A 242 7.74 3.73 -12.14
C ARG A 242 8.83 3.94 -13.16
N PHE A 243 9.60 2.88 -13.46
CA PHE A 243 10.55 2.89 -14.55
C PHE A 243 9.88 3.15 -15.90
N ALA A 244 8.80 2.41 -16.20
CA ALA A 244 8.05 2.56 -17.44
C ALA A 244 7.39 3.95 -17.56
N GLU A 245 6.72 4.44 -16.51
CA GLU A 245 6.08 5.77 -16.52
C GLU A 245 7.10 6.90 -16.75
N ALA A 246 8.22 6.89 -16.00
CA ALA A 246 9.25 7.91 -16.14
C ALA A 246 9.94 7.86 -17.52
N ALA A 247 10.17 6.66 -18.06
CA ALA A 247 10.76 6.48 -19.37
C ALA A 247 9.82 6.87 -20.51
N GLU A 248 8.50 6.65 -20.36
CA GLU A 248 7.47 7.12 -21.29
C GLU A 248 7.38 8.66 -21.31
N GLU A 249 7.38 9.31 -20.13
CA GLU A 249 7.43 10.79 -20.04
C GLU A 249 8.69 11.37 -20.71
N ALA A 250 9.82 10.64 -20.64
CA ALA A 250 11.10 11.08 -21.19
C ALA A 250 11.41 10.59 -22.63
N GLY A 251 10.58 9.70 -23.20
CA GLY A 251 10.82 9.08 -24.52
C GLY A 251 11.99 8.11 -24.58
N LEU A 252 12.40 7.50 -23.45
CA LEU A 252 13.51 6.55 -23.36
C LEU A 252 13.04 5.10 -23.61
N PRO A 253 13.65 4.33 -24.53
CA PRO A 253 13.30 2.93 -24.73
C PRO A 253 13.59 2.05 -23.50
N THR A 254 12.56 1.33 -23.04
CA THR A 254 12.57 0.50 -21.83
C THR A 254 12.81 -0.98 -22.12
N VAL A 255 13.78 -1.57 -21.41
CA VAL A 255 14.00 -3.02 -21.36
C VAL A 255 13.67 -3.53 -19.96
N PHE A 256 12.93 -4.64 -19.87
CA PHE A 256 12.54 -5.23 -18.59
C PHE A 256 13.28 -6.55 -18.35
N GLY A 257 13.83 -6.72 -17.16
CA GLY A 257 14.57 -7.93 -16.79
C GLY A 257 14.72 -8.07 -15.28
N THR A 258 15.58 -9.00 -14.86
CA THR A 258 15.91 -9.19 -13.44
C THR A 258 17.27 -9.88 -13.28
N GLU A 259 17.97 -9.56 -12.19
CA GLU A 259 19.09 -10.37 -11.72
C GLU A 259 18.54 -11.50 -10.84
N LEU A 260 18.50 -12.74 -11.36
CA LEU A 260 18.00 -13.90 -10.63
C LEU A 260 19.07 -14.51 -9.72
N THR A 261 18.72 -14.79 -8.47
CA THR A 261 19.54 -15.58 -7.54
C THR A 261 19.35 -17.08 -7.79
N LEU A 262 20.46 -17.78 -8.06
CA LEU A 262 20.52 -19.23 -8.27
C LEU A 262 21.20 -19.94 -7.09
N ASP A 263 20.49 -20.84 -6.41
CA ASP A 263 21.02 -21.68 -5.33
C ASP A 263 22.09 -22.67 -5.86
N LEU A 264 23.22 -22.78 -5.15
CA LEU A 264 24.28 -23.74 -5.47
C LEU A 264 23.93 -25.17 -5.02
N PRO A 265 24.42 -26.22 -5.72
CA PRO A 265 24.24 -27.60 -5.30
C PRO A 265 24.70 -27.85 -3.85
N GLY A 266 23.81 -28.41 -3.03
CA GLY A 266 24.09 -28.70 -1.61
C GLY A 266 23.82 -27.55 -0.62
N SER A 267 23.36 -26.38 -1.09
CA SER A 267 22.89 -25.31 -0.19
C SER A 267 21.71 -25.78 0.65
N SER A 268 21.94 -26.01 1.95
CA SER A 268 20.90 -26.48 2.87
C SER A 268 20.07 -25.32 3.43
N PRO A 269 18.75 -25.47 3.64
CA PRO A 269 17.96 -24.46 4.34
C PRO A 269 18.49 -24.27 5.77
N ARG A 270 19.12 -23.11 6.05
CA ARG A 270 19.56 -22.79 7.41
C ARG A 270 18.37 -22.39 8.28
N SER A 271 18.31 -22.93 9.48
CA SER A 271 17.35 -22.53 10.52
C SER A 271 17.66 -21.11 11.04
N GLY A 272 17.14 -20.10 10.36
CA GLY A 272 17.30 -18.69 10.73
C GLY A 272 17.41 -17.78 9.49
N PRO A 273 17.19 -16.46 9.61
CA PRO A 273 17.31 -15.54 8.48
C PRO A 273 18.79 -15.42 8.07
N ALA A 274 19.14 -15.95 6.89
CA ALA A 274 20.50 -15.88 6.37
C ALA A 274 20.95 -14.41 6.18
N ARG A 275 22.24 -14.14 6.37
CA ARG A 275 22.82 -12.85 5.95
C ARG A 275 23.04 -12.88 4.42
N PRO A 276 22.86 -11.77 3.68
CA PRO A 276 23.21 -11.72 2.26
C PRO A 276 24.65 -12.17 1.98
N SER A 277 25.61 -11.83 2.85
CA SER A 277 27.00 -12.32 2.80
C SER A 277 27.10 -13.85 2.82
N ASP A 278 26.23 -14.51 3.58
CA ASP A 278 26.19 -15.98 3.66
C ASP A 278 25.50 -16.57 2.42
N ARG A 279 24.57 -15.84 1.79
CA ARG A 279 23.98 -16.19 0.49
C ARG A 279 25.00 -16.10 -0.64
N ARG A 280 25.82 -15.04 -0.72
CA ARG A 280 26.85 -14.88 -1.77
C ARG A 280 27.82 -16.08 -1.86
N GLN A 281 28.02 -16.82 -0.76
CA GLN A 281 28.82 -18.06 -0.74
C GLN A 281 28.04 -19.33 -1.18
N GLN A 282 26.71 -19.27 -1.19
CA GLN A 282 25.79 -20.40 -1.43
C GLN A 282 24.89 -20.20 -2.66
N SER A 283 25.01 -19.07 -3.36
CA SER A 283 24.26 -18.76 -4.57
C SER A 283 25.15 -18.06 -5.60
N ARG A 284 24.69 -18.06 -6.85
CA ARG A 284 25.22 -17.25 -7.96
C ARG A 284 24.09 -16.37 -8.49
N SER A 285 24.39 -15.45 -9.40
CA SER A 285 23.36 -14.76 -10.17
C SER A 285 23.44 -15.00 -11.68
N VAL A 286 22.36 -14.66 -12.37
CA VAL A 286 22.27 -14.57 -13.83
C VAL A 286 21.33 -13.42 -14.17
N VAL A 287 21.63 -12.64 -15.21
CA VAL A 287 20.76 -11.54 -15.65
C VAL A 287 19.94 -12.03 -16.83
N VAL A 288 18.62 -11.83 -16.75
CA VAL A 288 17.68 -12.22 -17.79
C VAL A 288 16.91 -10.98 -18.24
N LEU A 289 16.99 -10.67 -19.52
CA LEU A 289 16.21 -9.63 -20.18
C LEU A 289 15.05 -10.28 -20.94
N ALA A 290 13.84 -9.78 -20.75
CA ALA A 290 12.71 -10.15 -21.57
C ALA A 290 12.86 -9.54 -22.98
N ARG A 291 12.75 -10.39 -24.01
CA ARG A 291 12.26 -9.98 -25.32
C ARG A 291 10.74 -10.10 -25.25
N GLU A 292 10.02 -9.11 -25.77
CA GLU A 292 8.55 -9.05 -25.87
C GLU A 292 7.75 -9.25 -24.56
N ALA A 293 6.45 -8.91 -24.60
CA ALA A 293 5.55 -9.10 -23.46
C ALA A 293 5.44 -10.58 -23.02
N ALA A 294 5.55 -11.52 -23.94
CA ALA A 294 5.51 -12.95 -23.63
C ALA A 294 6.75 -13.45 -22.88
N GLY A 295 7.94 -12.90 -23.17
CA GLY A 295 9.16 -13.17 -22.40
C GLY A 295 9.08 -12.61 -20.99
N TYR A 296 8.50 -11.42 -20.83
CA TYR A 296 8.22 -10.80 -19.53
C TYR A 296 7.26 -11.66 -18.68
N ALA A 297 6.14 -12.08 -19.25
CA ALA A 297 5.15 -12.92 -18.58
C ALA A 297 5.73 -14.27 -18.10
N ALA A 298 6.55 -14.90 -18.94
CA ALA A 298 7.25 -16.12 -18.57
C ALA A 298 8.30 -15.89 -17.47
N LEU A 299 8.99 -14.74 -17.48
CA LEU A 299 10.00 -14.37 -16.49
C LEU A 299 9.36 -14.07 -15.12
N GLY A 300 8.25 -13.32 -15.11
CA GLY A 300 7.44 -13.09 -13.90
C GLY A 300 6.88 -14.39 -13.30
N SER A 301 6.51 -15.35 -14.15
CA SER A 301 6.11 -16.69 -13.75
C SER A 301 7.26 -17.53 -13.16
N LEU A 302 8.49 -17.38 -13.67
CA LEU A 302 9.69 -18.00 -13.07
C LEU A 302 10.03 -17.38 -11.70
N ILE A 303 10.06 -16.05 -11.61
CA ILE A 303 10.28 -15.31 -10.36
C ILE A 303 9.27 -15.74 -9.29
N SER A 304 7.98 -15.78 -9.65
CA SER A 304 6.92 -16.19 -8.72
C SER A 304 7.09 -17.62 -8.24
N ARG A 305 7.40 -18.58 -9.14
CA ARG A 305 7.70 -19.96 -8.71
C ARG A 305 8.88 -20.02 -7.75
N ALA A 306 9.92 -19.23 -7.97
CA ALA A 306 11.08 -19.18 -7.07
C ALA A 306 10.72 -18.66 -5.68
N HIS A 307 10.00 -17.54 -5.58
CA HIS A 307 9.53 -17.01 -4.28
C HIS A 307 8.56 -17.95 -3.57
N MET A 308 7.63 -18.56 -4.32
CA MET A 308 6.60 -19.44 -3.77
C MET A 308 7.14 -20.83 -3.38
N ALA A 309 8.28 -21.27 -3.93
CA ALA A 309 9.04 -22.42 -3.44
C ALA A 309 9.86 -22.13 -2.17
N GLY A 310 10.04 -20.86 -1.83
CA GLY A 310 10.83 -20.38 -0.70
C GLY A 310 10.01 -19.93 0.50
N ARG A 311 10.50 -18.89 1.17
CA ARG A 311 9.77 -18.11 2.18
C ARG A 311 10.01 -16.61 1.90
N LYS A 312 9.28 -15.71 2.57
CA LYS A 312 9.41 -14.26 2.35
C LYS A 312 10.87 -13.78 2.33
N GLY A 313 11.27 -13.11 1.23
CA GLY A 313 12.63 -12.61 1.00
C GLY A 313 13.69 -13.69 0.76
N GLU A 314 13.29 -14.94 0.55
CA GLU A 314 14.15 -16.10 0.32
C GLU A 314 13.65 -16.95 -0.87
N PRO A 315 13.69 -16.42 -2.11
CA PRO A 315 13.39 -17.21 -3.31
C PRO A 315 14.31 -18.42 -3.42
N ARG A 316 13.79 -19.47 -4.05
CA ARG A 316 14.43 -20.77 -4.26
C ARG A 316 14.37 -21.16 -5.72
N LEU A 317 15.49 -20.98 -6.41
CA LEU A 317 15.68 -21.36 -7.80
C LEU A 317 17.05 -22.05 -7.94
N SER A 318 17.07 -23.33 -8.31
CA SER A 318 18.33 -24.00 -8.63
C SER A 318 18.80 -23.64 -10.03
N THR A 319 20.11 -23.76 -10.29
CA THR A 319 20.64 -23.60 -11.65
C THR A 319 19.95 -24.52 -12.67
N GLU A 320 19.59 -25.74 -12.29
CA GLU A 320 18.93 -26.69 -13.20
C GLU A 320 17.49 -26.27 -13.54
N ALA A 321 16.71 -25.83 -12.54
CA ALA A 321 15.35 -25.35 -12.75
C ALA A 321 15.32 -24.02 -13.54
N PHE A 322 16.38 -23.20 -13.43
CA PHE A 322 16.58 -22.06 -14.31
C PHE A 322 16.87 -22.48 -15.76
N LEU A 323 17.83 -23.38 -15.98
CA LEU A 323 18.19 -23.86 -17.33
C LEU A 323 17.02 -24.55 -18.04
N GLU A 324 16.23 -25.36 -17.31
CA GLU A 324 15.00 -25.98 -17.82
C GLU A 324 13.97 -24.93 -18.24
N ALA A 325 13.71 -23.93 -17.38
CA ALA A 325 12.80 -22.83 -17.72
C ALA A 325 13.30 -22.03 -18.92
N ALA A 326 14.58 -21.69 -18.96
CA ALA A 326 15.21 -20.96 -20.06
C ALA A 326 15.11 -21.72 -21.39
N ALA A 327 15.30 -23.04 -21.38
CA ALA A 327 15.14 -23.87 -22.58
C ALA A 327 13.72 -23.83 -23.17
N THR A 328 12.68 -23.64 -22.36
CA THR A 328 11.31 -23.43 -22.84
C THR A 328 11.05 -22.04 -23.41
N GLN A 329 11.87 -21.04 -23.04
CA GLN A 329 11.74 -19.63 -23.45
C GLN A 329 12.89 -19.18 -24.36
N ARG A 330 13.46 -20.13 -25.12
CA ARG A 330 14.71 -19.99 -25.89
C ARG A 330 14.86 -18.65 -26.61
N ASP A 331 13.86 -18.25 -27.40
CA ASP A 331 13.91 -17.05 -28.25
C ASP A 331 13.26 -15.81 -27.62
N ARG A 332 12.82 -15.93 -26.36
CA ARG A 332 12.12 -14.88 -25.58
C ARG A 332 12.96 -14.23 -24.51
N TRP A 333 14.10 -14.82 -24.14
CA TRP A 333 15.00 -14.28 -23.13
C TRP A 333 16.39 -14.04 -23.73
N ALA A 334 16.97 -12.88 -23.46
CA ALA A 334 18.40 -12.66 -23.62
C ALA A 334 19.07 -12.83 -22.25
N ILE A 335 20.03 -13.76 -22.17
CA ILE A 335 20.76 -14.08 -20.95
C ILE A 335 22.12 -13.39 -20.99
N LEU A 336 22.38 -12.47 -20.05
CA LEU A 336 23.73 -11.96 -19.83
C LEU A 336 24.45 -12.84 -18.80
N THR A 337 25.75 -13.06 -18.98
CA THR A 337 26.55 -13.83 -18.02
C THR A 337 26.66 -13.19 -16.63
N GLY A 338 26.22 -11.94 -16.47
CA GLY A 338 26.25 -11.20 -15.22
C GLY A 338 27.62 -10.65 -14.86
N ALA A 339 27.65 -9.88 -13.76
CA ALA A 339 28.84 -9.26 -13.21
C ALA A 339 29.41 -10.06 -12.00
N HIS A 340 29.88 -9.37 -10.96
CA HIS A 340 30.46 -9.99 -9.78
C HIS A 340 29.45 -10.90 -9.05
N GLY A 341 29.81 -12.16 -8.83
CA GLY A 341 28.96 -13.18 -8.17
C GLY A 341 28.08 -13.97 -9.14
N ALA A 342 28.08 -13.63 -10.44
CA ALA A 342 27.29 -14.33 -11.43
C ALA A 342 27.91 -15.68 -11.85
N LEU A 343 27.09 -16.56 -12.44
CA LEU A 343 27.39 -17.97 -12.67
C LEU A 343 28.72 -18.20 -13.44
N VAL A 344 28.91 -17.52 -14.57
CA VAL A 344 30.11 -17.71 -15.43
C VAL A 344 31.34 -16.98 -14.87
N PRO A 345 31.27 -15.70 -14.45
CA PRO A 345 32.45 -15.01 -13.94
C PRO A 345 32.95 -15.54 -12.58
N SER A 346 32.07 -15.99 -11.68
CA SER A 346 32.51 -16.67 -10.46
C SER A 346 33.24 -17.98 -10.78
N ALA A 347 32.75 -18.78 -11.73
CA ALA A 347 33.45 -19.99 -12.16
C ALA A 347 34.84 -19.68 -12.75
N LEU A 348 35.00 -18.56 -13.49
CA LEU A 348 36.29 -18.08 -13.97
C LEU A 348 37.25 -17.73 -12.83
N VAL A 349 36.79 -16.95 -11.84
CA VAL A 349 37.63 -16.46 -10.74
C VAL A 349 37.98 -17.56 -9.74
N GLU A 350 37.04 -18.44 -9.43
CA GLU A 350 37.21 -19.49 -8.39
C GLU A 350 37.89 -20.75 -8.94
N HIS A 351 37.65 -21.08 -10.22
CA HIS A 351 38.00 -22.39 -10.79
C HIS A 351 38.64 -22.33 -12.19
N GLY A 352 38.86 -21.13 -12.75
CA GLY A 352 39.60 -20.90 -13.98
C GLY A 352 38.79 -21.05 -15.29
N PRO A 353 39.43 -20.82 -16.45
CA PRO A 353 38.74 -20.69 -17.73
C PRO A 353 37.94 -21.93 -18.17
N GLN A 354 38.37 -23.14 -17.81
CA GLN A 354 37.64 -24.37 -18.14
C GLN A 354 36.31 -24.47 -17.40
N ALA A 355 36.24 -24.01 -16.15
CA ALA A 355 35.00 -23.99 -15.37
C ALA A 355 34.05 -22.90 -15.88
N ALA A 356 34.57 -21.73 -16.24
CA ALA A 356 33.81 -20.68 -16.91
C ALA A 356 33.23 -21.16 -18.26
N ALA A 357 34.03 -21.89 -19.04
CA ALA A 357 33.59 -22.49 -20.30
C ALA A 357 32.45 -23.49 -20.08
N ALA A 358 32.59 -24.41 -19.12
CA ALA A 358 31.53 -25.37 -18.80
C ALA A 358 30.24 -24.69 -18.28
N ALA A 359 30.36 -23.58 -17.56
CA ALA A 359 29.21 -22.78 -17.11
C ALA A 359 28.51 -22.07 -18.28
N LEU A 360 29.28 -21.50 -19.22
CA LEU A 360 28.75 -20.85 -20.43
C LEU A 360 28.13 -21.87 -21.39
N ASP A 361 28.77 -23.02 -21.60
CA ASP A 361 28.30 -24.10 -22.47
C ASP A 361 26.91 -24.58 -22.05
N ARG A 362 26.65 -24.67 -20.74
CA ARG A 362 25.31 -25.00 -20.22
C ARG A 362 24.24 -23.95 -20.52
N LEU A 363 24.58 -22.66 -20.56
CA LEU A 363 23.66 -21.60 -20.99
C LEU A 363 23.39 -21.69 -22.50
N ILE A 364 24.43 -21.95 -23.30
CA ILE A 364 24.34 -22.15 -24.75
C ILE A 364 23.48 -23.38 -25.08
N ASP A 365 23.66 -24.49 -24.36
CA ASP A 365 22.85 -25.69 -24.56
C ASP A 365 21.37 -25.41 -24.29
N ALA A 366 21.06 -24.63 -23.24
CA ALA A 366 19.70 -24.26 -22.87
C ALA A 366 19.00 -23.31 -23.87
N VAL A 367 19.62 -22.18 -24.27
CA VAL A 367 18.96 -21.15 -25.10
C VAL A 367 19.63 -20.87 -26.46
N GLY A 368 20.73 -21.53 -26.78
CA GLY A 368 21.51 -21.29 -28.00
C GLY A 368 22.39 -20.03 -27.91
N ALA A 369 23.50 -20.05 -28.63
CA ALA A 369 24.52 -19.00 -28.55
C ALA A 369 24.03 -17.59 -28.94
N GLY A 370 22.98 -17.48 -29.76
CA GLY A 370 22.38 -16.19 -30.15
C GLY A 370 21.53 -15.51 -29.07
N ASN A 371 21.18 -16.22 -28.00
CA ASN A 371 20.39 -15.72 -26.87
C ASN A 371 21.21 -15.60 -25.58
N VAL A 372 22.50 -15.92 -25.63
CA VAL A 372 23.46 -15.68 -24.54
C VAL A 372 24.39 -14.54 -24.94
N PHE A 373 24.80 -13.71 -23.98
CA PHE A 373 25.73 -12.61 -24.18
C PHE A 373 26.77 -12.60 -23.06
N VAL A 374 28.05 -12.49 -23.42
CA VAL A 374 29.12 -12.38 -22.42
C VAL A 374 29.20 -10.94 -21.95
N GLU A 375 28.80 -10.71 -20.70
CA GLU A 375 28.83 -9.41 -20.06
C GLU A 375 30.26 -9.04 -19.62
N LEU A 376 30.74 -7.91 -20.12
CA LEU A 376 31.99 -7.29 -19.71
C LEU A 376 31.66 -6.03 -18.90
N TRP A 377 32.24 -5.90 -17.71
CA TRP A 377 32.11 -4.72 -16.85
C TRP A 377 33.49 -4.23 -16.39
N ASP A 378 33.63 -2.94 -16.08
CA ASP A 378 34.89 -2.33 -15.65
C ASP A 378 34.60 -1.22 -14.62
N HIS A 379 34.84 -1.54 -13.35
CA HIS A 379 34.68 -0.62 -12.23
C HIS A 379 36.01 0.07 -11.87
N GLY A 380 37.12 -0.35 -12.46
CA GLY A 380 38.48 0.15 -12.21
C GLY A 380 39.32 -0.76 -11.32
N ASP A 381 38.89 -2.00 -11.07
CA ASP A 381 39.72 -2.98 -10.36
C ASP A 381 40.92 -3.40 -11.24
N PRO A 382 42.14 -3.54 -10.70
CA PRO A 382 43.32 -3.97 -11.46
C PRO A 382 43.15 -5.30 -12.22
N LEU A 383 42.23 -6.17 -11.78
CA LEU A 383 41.92 -7.46 -12.43
C LEU A 383 40.75 -7.39 -13.42
N ASP A 384 40.01 -6.27 -13.52
CA ASP A 384 38.87 -6.13 -14.44
C ASP A 384 39.27 -6.42 -15.89
N SER A 385 40.38 -5.82 -16.34
CA SER A 385 40.95 -6.07 -17.68
C SER A 385 41.30 -7.55 -17.91
N HIS A 386 41.95 -8.21 -16.94
CA HIS A 386 42.36 -9.62 -17.10
C HIS A 386 41.16 -10.58 -17.11
N ARG A 387 40.15 -10.31 -16.29
CA ARG A 387 38.87 -11.03 -16.33
C ARG A 387 38.18 -10.83 -17.68
N ASN A 388 38.06 -9.58 -18.13
CA ASN A 388 37.36 -9.24 -19.36
C ASN A 388 38.07 -9.82 -20.60
N ASP A 389 39.40 -9.88 -20.62
CA ASP A 389 40.16 -10.60 -21.66
C ASP A 389 39.74 -12.09 -21.75
N ALA A 390 39.72 -12.79 -20.62
CA ALA A 390 39.37 -14.20 -20.57
C ALA A 390 37.88 -14.45 -20.89
N LEU A 391 36.98 -13.56 -20.47
CA LEU A 391 35.55 -13.60 -20.81
C LEU A 391 35.32 -13.33 -22.31
N ALA A 392 35.94 -12.29 -22.88
CA ALA A 392 35.81 -11.97 -24.29
C ALA A 392 36.39 -13.07 -25.19
N GLU A 393 37.57 -13.62 -24.84
CA GLU A 393 38.13 -14.78 -25.54
C GLU A 393 37.20 -16.00 -25.46
N LEU A 394 36.61 -16.27 -24.30
CA LEU A 394 35.65 -17.35 -24.14
C LEU A 394 34.40 -17.16 -25.02
N GLY A 395 33.86 -15.94 -25.07
CA GLY A 395 32.74 -15.60 -25.96
C GLY A 395 33.06 -15.86 -27.42
N VAL A 396 34.18 -15.34 -27.92
CA VAL A 396 34.66 -15.57 -29.29
C VAL A 396 34.84 -17.05 -29.60
N ARG A 397 35.45 -17.82 -28.69
CA ARG A 397 35.64 -19.29 -28.83
C ARG A 397 34.33 -20.09 -28.83
N ARG A 398 33.20 -19.49 -28.45
CA ARG A 398 31.88 -20.12 -28.40
C ARG A 398 30.85 -19.51 -29.35
N GLY A 399 31.22 -18.49 -30.12
CA GLY A 399 30.28 -17.77 -30.99
C GLY A 399 29.24 -16.95 -30.21
N VAL A 400 29.54 -16.60 -28.95
CA VAL A 400 28.69 -15.80 -28.07
C VAL A 400 29.18 -14.35 -28.11
N GLN A 401 28.28 -13.42 -28.39
CA GLN A 401 28.59 -11.99 -28.54
C GLN A 401 28.98 -11.37 -27.18
N PRO A 402 30.15 -10.73 -27.05
CA PRO A 402 30.46 -9.88 -25.91
C PRO A 402 29.65 -8.58 -25.97
N VAL A 403 29.15 -8.13 -24.82
CA VAL A 403 28.46 -6.84 -24.61
C VAL A 403 29.05 -6.15 -23.38
N CYS A 404 29.07 -4.82 -23.33
CA CYS A 404 29.43 -4.10 -22.11
C CYS A 404 28.22 -3.62 -21.32
N ALA A 405 28.23 -3.85 -20.01
CA ALA A 405 27.26 -3.33 -19.05
C ALA A 405 28.01 -2.86 -17.80
N ASN A 406 27.43 -1.95 -17.00
CA ASN A 406 28.13 -1.44 -15.82
C ASN A 406 27.59 -1.97 -14.48
N ALA A 407 26.61 -2.89 -14.49
CA ALA A 407 26.02 -3.49 -13.29
C ALA A 407 25.57 -2.44 -12.25
N VAL A 408 24.93 -1.39 -12.76
CA VAL A 408 24.66 -0.11 -12.09
C VAL A 408 23.89 -0.33 -10.79
N ARG A 409 24.37 0.32 -9.72
CA ARG A 409 23.74 0.36 -8.39
C ARG A 409 23.17 1.74 -8.03
N TYR A 410 23.57 2.76 -8.78
CA TYR A 410 23.26 4.15 -8.54
C TYR A 410 23.35 4.97 -9.83
N ALA A 411 22.54 6.02 -9.97
CA ALA A 411 22.53 6.88 -11.13
C ALA A 411 23.88 7.62 -11.25
N THR A 412 24.23 8.43 -10.25
CA THR A 412 25.40 9.32 -10.31
C THR A 412 26.52 8.88 -9.36
N PRO A 413 27.79 9.29 -9.60
CA PRO A 413 28.89 9.01 -8.66
C PRO A 413 28.69 9.53 -7.23
N GLY A 414 27.82 10.53 -7.02
CA GLY A 414 27.53 11.08 -5.69
C GLY A 414 26.75 10.12 -4.80
N ASP A 415 25.86 9.35 -5.40
CA ASP A 415 24.91 8.43 -4.73
C ASP A 415 25.59 7.18 -4.14
N ARG A 416 26.87 6.96 -4.46
CA ARG A 416 27.68 5.83 -3.97
C ARG A 416 27.67 5.71 -2.46
N ARG A 417 27.80 6.82 -1.72
CA ARG A 417 27.84 6.80 -0.25
C ARG A 417 26.58 6.16 0.34
N LEU A 418 25.42 6.48 -0.23
CA LEU A 418 24.15 5.89 0.16
C LEU A 418 24.06 4.41 -0.26
N ALA A 419 24.50 4.05 -1.47
CA ALA A 419 24.50 2.65 -1.93
C ALA A 419 25.35 1.74 -1.04
N ASP A 420 26.52 2.20 -0.62
CA ASP A 420 27.43 1.44 0.24
C ASP A 420 26.87 1.34 1.67
N ALA A 421 26.30 2.42 2.20
CA ALA A 421 25.62 2.42 3.51
C ALA A 421 24.39 1.50 3.53
N LEU A 422 23.58 1.51 2.47
CA LEU A 422 22.42 0.62 2.30
C LEU A 422 22.85 -0.85 2.23
N ALA A 423 23.89 -1.18 1.45
CA ALA A 423 24.44 -2.53 1.38
C ALA A 423 24.93 -3.05 2.74
N ALA A 424 25.64 -2.23 3.52
CA ALA A 424 26.06 -2.58 4.88
C ALA A 424 24.85 -2.86 5.81
N VAL A 425 23.79 -2.05 5.72
CA VAL A 425 22.53 -2.28 6.47
C VAL A 425 21.85 -3.58 6.06
N GLY A 426 21.79 -3.87 4.75
CA GLY A 426 21.25 -5.12 4.22
C GLY A 426 22.02 -6.35 4.73
N ASP A 427 23.36 -6.26 4.75
CA ASP A 427 24.24 -7.29 5.31
C ASP A 427 24.24 -7.37 6.85
N ARG A 428 23.56 -6.43 7.52
CA ARG A 428 23.47 -6.27 8.98
C ARG A 428 24.85 -6.04 9.64
N ARG A 429 25.65 -5.19 9.00
CA ARG A 429 27.03 -4.83 9.38
C ARG A 429 27.21 -3.31 9.40
N GLY A 430 28.31 -2.85 9.99
CA GLY A 430 28.85 -1.51 9.71
C GLY A 430 29.73 -1.52 8.46
N LEU A 431 30.01 -0.35 7.87
CA LEU A 431 30.90 -0.21 6.71
C LEU A 431 32.29 -0.79 6.97
N ASP A 432 32.84 -0.62 8.17
CA ASP A 432 34.14 -1.19 8.58
C ASP A 432 34.19 -2.72 8.45
N GLU A 433 33.09 -3.40 8.79
CA GLU A 433 32.93 -4.86 8.65
C GLU A 433 32.54 -5.30 7.23
N HIS A 434 32.21 -4.33 6.36
CA HIS A 434 31.79 -4.52 4.97
C HIS A 434 32.90 -4.22 3.97
N ASN A 435 33.97 -3.51 4.37
CA ASN A 435 35.07 -3.01 3.53
C ASN A 435 35.57 -3.98 2.43
N GLY A 436 35.69 -5.28 2.70
CA GLY A 436 36.10 -6.29 1.71
C GLY A 436 35.05 -6.66 0.64
N TRP A 437 33.88 -6.03 0.66
CA TRP A 437 32.73 -6.24 -0.23
C TRP A 437 32.24 -4.93 -0.88
N LEU A 438 32.85 -3.80 -0.53
CA LEU A 438 32.58 -2.50 -1.12
C LEU A 438 33.35 -2.33 -2.43
N ASP A 439 32.79 -1.56 -3.35
CA ASP A 439 33.47 -1.15 -4.58
C ASP A 439 34.60 -0.18 -4.24
N ALA A 440 35.85 -0.59 -4.50
CA ALA A 440 37.05 0.17 -4.13
C ALA A 440 37.16 1.53 -4.83
N TRP A 441 36.56 1.67 -6.02
CA TRP A 441 36.67 2.87 -6.87
C TRP A 441 35.35 3.61 -7.06
N GLY A 442 34.21 2.96 -6.83
CA GLY A 442 32.90 3.55 -7.08
C GLY A 442 32.52 3.55 -8.56
N GLY A 443 32.89 2.49 -9.27
CA GLY A 443 32.69 2.33 -10.70
C GLY A 443 31.23 2.13 -11.12
N ALA A 444 30.37 1.60 -10.25
CA ALA A 444 28.99 1.15 -10.53
C ALA A 444 27.90 2.24 -10.67
N HIS A 445 28.26 3.44 -11.16
CA HIS A 445 27.32 4.48 -11.59
C HIS A 445 26.89 4.30 -13.06
N MET A 446 25.85 4.99 -13.52
CA MET A 446 25.53 4.99 -14.95
C MET A 446 26.60 5.72 -15.79
N ARG A 447 26.84 5.26 -17.02
CA ARG A 447 27.89 5.79 -17.91
C ARG A 447 27.38 6.10 -19.30
N SER A 448 27.92 7.15 -19.93
CA SER A 448 27.68 7.44 -21.34
C SER A 448 28.37 6.42 -22.26
N GLY A 449 27.84 6.24 -23.47
CA GLY A 449 28.49 5.41 -24.49
C GLY A 449 29.94 5.82 -24.82
N VAL A 450 30.27 7.12 -24.66
CA VAL A 450 31.64 7.64 -24.83
C VAL A 450 32.59 7.11 -23.75
N GLU A 451 32.14 7.03 -22.50
CA GLU A 451 32.93 6.47 -21.41
C GLU A 451 33.09 4.95 -21.57
N GLN A 452 32.01 4.25 -21.93
CA GLN A 452 32.05 2.81 -22.15
C GLN A 452 32.96 2.46 -23.32
N SER A 453 32.84 3.12 -24.48
CA SER A 453 33.72 2.91 -25.63
C SER A 453 35.21 3.11 -25.29
N ARG A 454 35.53 4.06 -24.39
CA ARG A 454 36.91 4.25 -23.89
C ARG A 454 37.38 3.13 -22.97
N ARG A 455 36.53 2.66 -22.06
CA ARG A 455 36.84 1.53 -21.15
C ARG A 455 36.99 0.20 -21.91
N PHE A 456 36.05 -0.08 -22.80
CA PHE A 456 35.97 -1.30 -23.59
C PHE A 456 36.66 -1.21 -24.96
N VAL A 457 37.58 -0.24 -25.16
CA VAL A 457 38.37 -0.08 -26.40
C VAL A 457 39.15 -1.33 -26.80
N ARG A 458 39.44 -2.21 -25.83
CA ARG A 458 40.08 -3.52 -26.02
C ARG A 458 39.16 -4.58 -26.64
N TYR A 459 37.85 -4.35 -26.63
CA TYR A 459 36.78 -5.28 -27.02
C TYR A 459 35.86 -4.60 -28.06
N PRO A 460 36.36 -4.32 -29.27
CA PRO A 460 35.64 -3.55 -30.28
C PRO A 460 34.29 -4.20 -30.63
N GLY A 461 33.23 -3.39 -30.72
CA GLY A 461 31.87 -3.84 -30.98
C GLY A 461 31.05 -4.18 -29.73
N ALA A 462 31.64 -4.26 -28.52
CA ALA A 462 30.90 -4.61 -27.30
C ALA A 462 29.90 -3.52 -26.86
N THR A 463 30.20 -2.25 -27.12
CA THR A 463 29.32 -1.12 -26.79
C THR A 463 28.15 -1.00 -27.78
N GLU A 464 28.44 -1.16 -29.06
CA GLU A 464 27.44 -1.19 -30.14
C GLU A 464 26.54 -2.44 -30.05
N ALA A 465 27.08 -3.59 -29.63
CA ALA A 465 26.31 -4.79 -29.38
C ALA A 465 25.35 -4.63 -28.18
N ALA A 466 25.76 -3.92 -27.13
CA ALA A 466 24.87 -3.57 -26.02
C ALA A 466 23.72 -2.66 -26.47
N ALA A 467 24.02 -1.61 -27.26
CA ALA A 467 23.00 -0.73 -27.84
C ALA A 467 21.98 -1.49 -28.69
N ARG A 468 22.46 -2.35 -29.60
CA ARG A 468 21.61 -3.19 -30.45
C ARG A 468 20.72 -4.11 -29.62
N LEU A 469 21.28 -4.83 -28.65
CA LEU A 469 20.50 -5.73 -27.79
C LEU A 469 19.45 -4.97 -26.96
N GLY A 470 19.79 -3.78 -26.45
CA GLY A 470 18.84 -2.92 -25.75
C GLY A 470 17.64 -2.55 -26.62
N LEU A 471 17.88 -2.12 -27.85
CA LEU A 471 16.82 -1.79 -28.82
C LEU A 471 16.02 -3.03 -29.27
N GLU A 472 16.66 -4.19 -29.43
CA GLU A 472 15.95 -5.46 -29.73
C GLU A 472 15.03 -5.94 -28.59
N CYS A 473 15.36 -5.60 -27.34
CA CYS A 473 14.58 -5.97 -26.15
C CYS A 473 13.60 -4.88 -25.70
N ALA A 474 13.51 -3.74 -26.38
CA ALA A 474 12.72 -2.60 -25.94
C ALA A 474 11.22 -2.74 -26.28
N PHE A 475 10.34 -2.56 -25.30
CA PHE A 475 8.88 -2.50 -25.47
C PHE A 475 8.21 -1.75 -24.31
N SER A 476 6.94 -1.35 -24.47
CA SER A 476 6.17 -0.65 -23.42
C SER A 476 5.47 -1.65 -22.48
N LEU A 477 5.42 -1.31 -21.18
CA LEU A 477 4.74 -2.09 -20.15
C LEU A 477 3.21 -2.16 -20.35
N SER A 478 2.61 -1.18 -21.04
CA SER A 478 1.17 -1.13 -21.31
C SER A 478 0.62 -2.37 -22.05
N LEU A 479 1.50 -3.07 -22.79
CA LEU A 479 1.20 -4.35 -23.46
C LEU A 479 0.88 -5.51 -22.50
N VAL A 480 1.08 -5.33 -21.18
CA VAL A 480 0.89 -6.36 -20.15
C VAL A 480 -0.31 -6.09 -19.23
N ALA A 481 -1.11 -5.05 -19.51
CA ALA A 481 -2.36 -4.78 -18.78
C ALA A 481 -3.29 -6.02 -18.79
N PRO A 482 -3.86 -6.44 -17.64
CA PRO A 482 -4.82 -7.54 -17.56
C PRO A 482 -6.26 -7.05 -17.49
N GLU A 483 -7.19 -7.99 -17.59
CA GLU A 483 -8.62 -7.76 -17.43
C GLU A 483 -9.16 -8.46 -16.17
N LEU A 484 -10.41 -8.20 -15.81
CA LEU A 484 -11.12 -9.01 -14.83
C LEU A 484 -11.48 -10.37 -15.45
N PRO A 485 -11.43 -11.48 -14.68
CA PRO A 485 -11.92 -12.76 -15.19
C PRO A 485 -13.44 -12.69 -15.40
N PRO A 486 -13.97 -13.22 -16.53
CA PRO A 486 -15.41 -13.31 -16.74
C PRO A 486 -16.11 -14.05 -15.59
N TYR A 487 -17.16 -13.43 -15.04
CA TYR A 487 -17.89 -13.99 -13.91
C TYR A 487 -18.76 -15.18 -14.37
N PRO A 488 -18.70 -16.35 -13.69
CA PRO A 488 -19.46 -17.53 -14.08
C PRO A 488 -20.96 -17.37 -13.77
N CYS A 489 -21.70 -16.89 -14.77
CA CYS A 489 -23.13 -16.62 -14.67
C CYS A 489 -23.99 -17.89 -14.87
N PRO A 490 -25.12 -18.02 -14.14
CA PRO A 490 -26.02 -19.17 -14.26
C PRO A 490 -26.88 -19.09 -15.54
N ASP A 491 -27.52 -20.20 -15.89
CA ASP A 491 -28.57 -20.29 -16.92
C ASP A 491 -28.16 -19.83 -18.34
N GLY A 492 -26.86 -19.65 -18.60
CA GLY A 492 -26.34 -19.11 -19.86
C GLY A 492 -26.51 -17.59 -20.02
N LEU A 493 -26.80 -16.87 -18.93
CA LEU A 493 -26.83 -15.42 -18.90
C LEU A 493 -25.43 -14.82 -19.08
N ASP A 494 -25.35 -13.61 -19.62
CA ASP A 494 -24.17 -12.76 -19.50
C ASP A 494 -24.17 -12.00 -18.15
N GLU A 495 -23.07 -11.29 -17.88
CA GLU A 495 -22.88 -10.56 -16.63
C GLU A 495 -23.91 -9.44 -16.42
N ALA A 496 -24.31 -8.75 -17.50
CA ALA A 496 -25.26 -7.65 -17.43
C ALA A 496 -26.67 -8.17 -17.12
N ALA A 497 -27.11 -9.23 -17.81
CA ALA A 497 -28.38 -9.88 -17.58
C ALA A 497 -28.46 -10.52 -16.18
N PHE A 498 -27.39 -11.16 -15.71
CA PHE A 498 -27.35 -11.72 -14.36
C PHE A 498 -27.35 -10.62 -13.28
N LEU A 499 -26.59 -9.54 -13.47
CA LEU A 499 -26.60 -8.40 -12.56
C LEU A 499 -27.97 -7.71 -12.50
N ARG A 500 -28.63 -7.52 -13.65
CA ARG A 500 -30.00 -6.98 -13.72
C ARG A 500 -31.01 -7.88 -13.00
N ARG A 501 -30.89 -9.20 -13.10
CA ARG A 501 -31.71 -10.16 -12.34
C ARG A 501 -31.53 -9.97 -10.83
N LEU A 502 -30.30 -9.98 -10.34
CA LEU A 502 -29.99 -9.80 -8.90
C LEU A 502 -30.50 -8.45 -8.37
N ALA A 503 -30.26 -7.37 -9.11
CA ALA A 503 -30.74 -6.04 -8.76
C ALA A 503 -32.28 -5.96 -8.75
N THR A 504 -32.96 -6.64 -9.68
CA THR A 504 -34.43 -6.73 -9.71
C THR A 504 -34.99 -7.48 -8.51
N GLU A 505 -34.41 -8.64 -8.17
CA GLU A 505 -34.80 -9.46 -7.01
C GLU A 505 -34.66 -8.65 -5.69
N GLY A 506 -33.53 -7.94 -5.52
CA GLY A 506 -33.30 -7.07 -4.37
C GLY A 506 -34.16 -5.81 -4.34
N ALA A 507 -34.40 -5.17 -5.48
CA ALA A 507 -35.29 -4.00 -5.60
C ALA A 507 -36.74 -4.33 -5.25
N LEU A 508 -37.24 -5.51 -5.64
CA LEU A 508 -38.56 -6.00 -5.22
C LEU A 508 -38.64 -6.16 -3.69
N ALA A 509 -37.60 -6.74 -3.07
CA ALA A 509 -37.54 -6.90 -1.62
C ALA A 509 -37.43 -5.56 -0.86
N ARG A 510 -36.64 -4.60 -1.38
CA ARG A 510 -36.36 -3.30 -0.72
C ARG A 510 -37.40 -2.22 -1.00
N TYR A 511 -37.81 -2.05 -2.26
CA TYR A 511 -38.68 -0.98 -2.72
C TYR A 511 -40.08 -1.46 -3.12
N GLY A 512 -40.27 -2.75 -3.43
CA GLY A 512 -41.55 -3.28 -3.94
C GLY A 512 -41.63 -3.22 -5.47
N PRO A 513 -42.76 -3.66 -6.06
CA PRO A 513 -42.92 -3.71 -7.52
C PRO A 513 -42.96 -2.31 -8.16
N PRO A 514 -42.56 -2.15 -9.43
CA PRO A 514 -42.50 -0.84 -10.11
C PRO A 514 -43.82 -0.05 -10.08
N GLU A 515 -44.95 -0.74 -10.11
CA GLU A 515 -46.29 -0.15 -10.11
C GLU A 515 -46.73 0.36 -8.73
N ALA A 516 -46.02 -0.02 -7.66
CA ALA A 516 -46.31 0.35 -6.28
C ALA A 516 -45.02 0.50 -5.45
N GLU A 517 -44.05 1.27 -5.98
CA GLU A 517 -42.77 1.51 -5.32
C GLU A 517 -42.95 2.29 -4.00
N ARG A 518 -42.33 1.80 -2.92
CA ARG A 518 -42.36 2.41 -1.58
C ARG A 518 -41.55 3.71 -1.50
N VAL A 519 -40.54 3.86 -2.36
CA VAL A 519 -39.70 5.05 -2.47
C VAL A 519 -39.83 5.58 -3.91
N PRO A 520 -40.48 6.73 -4.14
CA PRO A 520 -40.69 7.26 -5.47
C PRO A 520 -39.40 7.51 -6.25
N GLY A 521 -39.35 7.03 -7.49
CA GLY A 521 -38.20 7.13 -8.39
C GLY A 521 -37.14 6.04 -8.23
N ALA A 522 -37.29 5.10 -7.28
CA ALA A 522 -36.29 4.04 -7.05
C ALA A 522 -36.04 3.20 -8.30
N TRP A 523 -37.10 2.72 -8.97
CA TRP A 523 -36.93 1.93 -10.20
C TRP A 523 -36.36 2.74 -11.36
N ARG A 524 -36.57 4.05 -11.40
CA ARG A 524 -35.94 4.93 -12.42
C ARG A 524 -34.45 5.04 -12.18
N GLN A 525 -34.03 5.23 -10.93
CA GLN A 525 -32.64 5.32 -10.54
C GLN A 525 -31.91 3.99 -10.82
N ILE A 526 -32.45 2.86 -10.35
CA ILE A 526 -31.87 1.52 -10.55
C ILE A 526 -31.65 1.21 -12.04
N ASN A 527 -32.61 1.55 -12.91
CA ASN A 527 -32.47 1.35 -14.35
C ASN A 527 -31.39 2.25 -14.98
N HIS A 528 -31.26 3.50 -14.53
CA HIS A 528 -30.18 4.41 -14.96
C HIS A 528 -28.80 3.88 -14.54
N GLU A 529 -28.65 3.45 -13.29
CA GLU A 529 -27.42 2.88 -12.75
C GLU A 529 -27.00 1.61 -13.49
N LEU A 530 -27.93 0.65 -13.69
CA LEU A 530 -27.65 -0.59 -14.42
C LEU A 530 -27.30 -0.34 -15.89
N ASN A 531 -27.94 0.63 -16.54
CA ASN A 531 -27.58 1.03 -17.91
C ASN A 531 -26.17 1.62 -17.98
N LEU A 532 -25.76 2.43 -16.99
CA LEU A 532 -24.42 3.01 -16.95
C LEU A 532 -23.35 1.96 -16.63
N ILE A 533 -23.64 1.00 -15.73
CA ILE A 533 -22.74 -0.13 -15.43
C ILE A 533 -22.52 -1.00 -16.67
N GLU A 534 -23.57 -1.27 -17.44
CA GLU A 534 -23.50 -2.05 -18.68
C GLU A 534 -22.73 -1.29 -19.78
N GLN A 535 -22.99 0.01 -19.96
CA GLN A 535 -22.26 0.86 -20.92
C GLN A 535 -20.75 0.94 -20.65
N LEU A 536 -20.34 0.83 -19.38
CA LEU A 536 -18.94 0.86 -18.96
C LEU A 536 -18.31 -0.53 -18.82
N GLY A 537 -19.05 -1.60 -19.10
CA GLY A 537 -18.53 -2.97 -19.04
C GLY A 537 -18.20 -3.46 -17.61
N PHE A 538 -18.74 -2.84 -16.56
CA PHE A 538 -18.39 -3.17 -15.18
C PHE A 538 -19.27 -4.26 -14.54
N GLY A 539 -20.04 -5.02 -15.33
CA GLY A 539 -20.91 -6.10 -14.85
C GLY A 539 -20.20 -7.08 -13.91
N GLY A 540 -19.13 -7.72 -14.40
CA GLY A 540 -18.31 -8.65 -13.62
C GLY A 540 -17.72 -8.06 -12.34
N TYR A 541 -17.35 -6.78 -12.32
CA TYR A 541 -16.85 -6.10 -11.12
C TYR A 541 -17.89 -6.09 -9.99
N PHE A 542 -19.13 -5.70 -10.27
CA PHE A 542 -20.22 -5.71 -9.29
C PHE A 542 -20.60 -7.14 -8.88
N LEU A 543 -20.54 -8.11 -9.79
CA LEU A 543 -20.79 -9.52 -9.49
C LEU A 543 -19.73 -10.13 -8.54
N VAL A 544 -18.46 -9.77 -8.69
CA VAL A 544 -17.39 -10.18 -7.75
C VAL A 544 -17.63 -9.63 -6.35
N VAL A 545 -17.97 -8.34 -6.22
CA VAL A 545 -18.28 -7.71 -4.92
C VAL A 545 -19.55 -8.31 -4.29
N TRP A 546 -20.56 -8.61 -5.11
CA TRP A 546 -21.76 -9.33 -4.69
C TRP A 546 -21.47 -10.76 -4.22
N ASP A 547 -20.59 -11.50 -4.90
CA ASP A 547 -20.19 -12.88 -4.53
C ASP A 547 -19.47 -12.89 -3.17
N ILE A 548 -18.54 -11.95 -2.97
CA ILE A 548 -17.79 -11.79 -1.69
C ILE A 548 -18.73 -11.42 -0.54
N THR A 549 -19.62 -10.43 -0.72
CA THR A 549 -20.59 -10.06 0.33
C THR A 549 -21.64 -11.15 0.58
N SER A 550 -22.03 -11.91 -0.45
CA SER A 550 -22.91 -13.07 -0.32
C SER A 550 -22.24 -14.23 0.42
N PHE A 551 -20.95 -14.48 0.20
CA PHE A 551 -20.18 -15.42 0.98
C PHE A 551 -20.17 -15.03 2.46
N CYS A 552 -19.90 -13.75 2.78
CA CYS A 552 -19.92 -13.24 4.14
C CYS A 552 -21.27 -13.51 4.83
N ARG A 553 -22.39 -13.11 4.19
CA ARG A 553 -23.75 -13.42 4.68
C ARG A 553 -23.97 -14.93 4.89
N SER A 554 -23.53 -15.77 3.97
CA SER A 554 -23.71 -17.23 4.04
C SER A 554 -22.94 -17.91 5.19
N ARG A 555 -21.95 -17.21 5.76
CA ARG A 555 -21.08 -17.69 6.84
C ARG A 555 -21.28 -16.95 8.17
N ASP A 556 -22.35 -16.15 8.26
CA ASP A 556 -22.62 -15.25 9.39
C ASP A 556 -21.38 -14.38 9.69
N ILE A 557 -20.82 -13.73 8.66
CA ILE A 557 -19.74 -12.76 8.77
C ILE A 557 -20.32 -11.39 8.45
N TYR A 558 -20.30 -10.49 9.42
CA TYR A 558 -20.78 -9.13 9.24
C TYR A 558 -19.82 -8.39 8.31
N CYS A 559 -20.39 -7.79 7.27
CA CYS A 559 -19.67 -6.98 6.31
C CYS A 559 -20.52 -5.79 5.85
N GLN A 560 -19.86 -4.75 5.38
CA GLN A 560 -20.48 -3.53 4.92
C GLN A 560 -19.65 -2.92 3.79
N GLY A 561 -20.22 -2.82 2.60
CA GLY A 561 -19.61 -2.10 1.49
C GLY A 561 -19.65 -0.58 1.69
N ARG A 562 -18.75 0.12 0.99
CA ARG A 562 -18.75 1.58 0.86
C ARG A 562 -19.13 1.99 -0.57
N GLY A 563 -20.11 2.87 -0.71
CA GLY A 563 -20.64 3.32 -2.00
C GLY A 563 -22.16 3.21 -2.09
N SER A 564 -22.66 3.07 -3.31
CA SER A 564 -24.09 2.98 -3.65
C SER A 564 -24.36 1.67 -4.40
N ALA A 565 -24.75 0.61 -3.69
CA ALA A 565 -25.08 -0.70 -4.25
C ALA A 565 -25.99 -1.51 -3.29
N ASP A 566 -27.07 -0.89 -2.83
CA ASP A 566 -27.92 -1.37 -1.74
C ASP A 566 -28.86 -2.51 -2.15
N VAL A 567 -29.40 -2.48 -3.37
CA VAL A 567 -30.24 -3.55 -3.92
C VAL A 567 -29.50 -4.88 -4.09
N LEU A 568 -28.17 -4.86 -4.19
CA LEU A 568 -27.33 -6.07 -4.21
C LEU A 568 -26.97 -6.57 -2.81
N GLY A 569 -27.41 -5.87 -1.76
CA GLY A 569 -26.98 -6.11 -0.38
C GLY A 569 -25.50 -5.83 -0.15
N ILE A 570 -24.83 -5.07 -1.02
CA ILE A 570 -23.42 -4.69 -0.82
C ILE A 570 -23.36 -3.60 0.26
N THR A 571 -24.33 -2.67 0.28
CA THR A 571 -24.43 -1.59 1.28
C THR A 571 -25.79 -1.60 1.99
N ASN A 572 -25.82 -1.43 3.32
CA ASN A 572 -27.08 -1.35 4.07
C ASN A 572 -27.80 0.01 3.93
N VAL A 573 -27.09 1.01 3.40
CA VAL A 573 -27.53 2.40 3.21
C VAL A 573 -28.54 2.54 2.08
N ASP A 574 -29.67 3.22 2.33
CA ASP A 574 -30.64 3.58 1.29
C ASP A 574 -30.15 4.77 0.46
N SER A 575 -29.58 4.53 -0.72
CA SER A 575 -29.05 5.59 -1.58
C SER A 575 -30.14 6.49 -2.15
N VAL A 576 -31.30 5.91 -2.49
CA VAL A 576 -32.42 6.61 -3.13
C VAL A 576 -33.16 7.49 -2.13
N ALA A 577 -33.56 6.97 -0.97
CA ALA A 577 -34.28 7.74 0.03
C ALA A 577 -33.43 8.87 0.64
N LEU A 578 -32.10 8.68 0.70
CA LEU A 578 -31.17 9.72 1.13
C LEU A 578 -30.75 10.67 -0.01
N GLY A 579 -31.12 10.39 -1.26
CA GLY A 579 -30.79 11.22 -2.42
C GLY A 579 -29.28 11.41 -2.59
N LEU A 580 -28.53 10.30 -2.58
CA LEU A 580 -27.09 10.29 -2.84
C LEU A 580 -26.82 10.30 -4.35
N LEU A 581 -25.77 11.00 -4.78
CA LEU A 581 -25.43 11.18 -6.20
C LEU A 581 -24.64 9.98 -6.74
N PHE A 582 -25.24 9.14 -7.58
CA PHE A 582 -24.55 7.98 -8.18
C PHE A 582 -23.38 8.39 -9.07
N GLU A 583 -23.45 9.55 -9.74
CA GLU A 583 -22.39 10.06 -10.61
C GLU A 583 -21.09 10.40 -9.86
N ARG A 584 -21.15 10.56 -8.53
CA ARG A 584 -19.93 10.64 -7.69
C ARG A 584 -19.25 9.28 -7.53
N PHE A 585 -20.00 8.19 -7.60
CA PHE A 585 -19.51 6.82 -7.50
C PHE A 585 -19.00 6.32 -8.87
N LEU A 586 -19.80 6.48 -9.92
CA LEU A 586 -19.51 6.01 -11.28
C LEU A 586 -19.93 7.04 -12.34
N SER A 587 -19.04 7.38 -13.28
CA SER A 587 -19.33 8.31 -14.39
C SER A 587 -18.60 7.90 -15.67
N PRO A 588 -19.08 8.28 -16.88
CA PRO A 588 -18.43 7.94 -18.14
C PRO A 588 -17.04 8.55 -18.35
N GLU A 589 -16.71 9.62 -17.62
CA GLU A 589 -15.43 10.35 -17.73
C GLU A 589 -14.40 9.89 -16.69
N ARG A 590 -14.66 8.77 -16.01
CA ARG A 590 -13.74 8.15 -15.06
C ARG A 590 -13.02 7.00 -15.74
N ASP A 591 -11.69 7.05 -15.69
CA ASP A 591 -10.86 5.93 -16.10
C ASP A 591 -10.93 4.81 -15.05
N GLY A 592 -11.34 3.62 -15.47
CA GLY A 592 -11.40 2.40 -14.65
C GLY A 592 -12.58 2.30 -13.65
N PRO A 593 -12.75 1.12 -13.03
CA PRO A 593 -13.88 0.81 -12.16
C PRO A 593 -13.95 1.69 -10.89
N PRO A 594 -15.10 1.73 -10.20
CA PRO A 594 -15.21 2.36 -8.88
C PRO A 594 -14.39 1.59 -7.83
N ASP A 595 -13.95 2.25 -6.75
CA ASP A 595 -13.24 1.60 -5.63
C ASP A 595 -14.31 1.25 -4.58
N ILE A 596 -14.85 0.01 -4.61
CA ILE A 596 -15.78 -0.50 -3.58
C ILE A 596 -14.96 -1.18 -2.48
N ASP A 597 -14.74 -0.46 -1.38
CA ASP A 597 -14.22 -1.04 -0.14
C ASP A 597 -15.30 -1.93 0.51
N ILE A 598 -14.90 -3.10 1.00
CA ILE A 598 -15.75 -3.98 1.82
C ILE A 598 -15.13 -4.05 3.22
N ASP A 599 -15.79 -3.43 4.21
CA ASP A 599 -15.47 -3.67 5.62
C ASP A 599 -16.00 -5.04 6.05
N ILE A 600 -15.18 -5.80 6.76
CA ILE A 600 -15.45 -7.15 7.25
C ILE A 600 -15.04 -7.20 8.73
N GLU A 601 -15.73 -8.01 9.54
CA GLU A 601 -15.24 -8.41 10.87
C GLU A 601 -13.72 -8.64 10.90
N SER A 602 -13.00 -7.95 11.80
CA SER A 602 -11.54 -8.03 11.88
C SER A 602 -11.04 -9.45 12.08
N ASP A 603 -11.75 -10.21 12.91
CA ASP A 603 -11.32 -11.51 13.44
C ASP A 603 -11.63 -12.65 12.46
N ARG A 604 -12.60 -12.44 11.55
CA ARG A 604 -13.02 -13.41 10.52
C ARG A 604 -12.60 -13.02 9.09
N ARG A 605 -11.99 -11.83 8.91
CA ARG A 605 -11.47 -11.33 7.62
C ARG A 605 -10.63 -12.36 6.83
N GLU A 606 -9.83 -13.16 7.52
CA GLU A 606 -8.99 -14.19 6.87
C GLU A 606 -9.83 -15.23 6.12
N GLU A 607 -11.00 -15.62 6.63
CA GLU A 607 -11.90 -16.56 5.94
C GLU A 607 -12.33 -16.03 4.57
N VAL A 608 -12.56 -14.72 4.47
CA VAL A 608 -12.97 -14.06 3.22
C VAL A 608 -11.80 -13.93 2.23
N ILE A 609 -10.59 -13.63 2.71
CA ILE A 609 -9.37 -13.61 1.88
C ILE A 609 -9.10 -15.02 1.30
N GLN A 610 -9.19 -16.05 2.13
CA GLN A 610 -8.99 -17.44 1.71
C GLN A 610 -10.13 -17.94 0.80
N TYR A 611 -11.36 -17.44 0.99
CA TYR A 611 -12.44 -17.65 0.03
C TYR A 611 -12.11 -17.04 -1.34
N VAL A 612 -11.63 -15.80 -1.43
CA VAL A 612 -11.26 -15.19 -2.72
C VAL A 612 -10.14 -15.99 -3.40
N TYR A 613 -9.09 -16.39 -2.66
CA TYR A 613 -8.05 -17.28 -3.18
C TYR A 613 -8.59 -18.61 -3.73
N GLY A 614 -9.56 -19.22 -3.05
CA GLY A 614 -10.17 -20.48 -3.47
C GLY A 614 -11.19 -20.35 -4.60
N ARG A 615 -11.92 -19.22 -4.66
CA ARG A 615 -13.01 -18.94 -5.59
C ARG A 615 -12.53 -18.49 -6.97
N TYR A 616 -11.48 -17.66 -6.99
CA TYR A 616 -10.95 -17.02 -8.19
C TYR A 616 -9.57 -17.57 -8.63
N GLY A 617 -8.98 -18.47 -7.82
CA GLY A 617 -7.69 -19.11 -8.09
C GLY A 617 -6.51 -18.35 -7.49
N ARG A 618 -5.66 -19.06 -6.73
CA ARG A 618 -4.47 -18.47 -6.07
C ARG A 618 -3.36 -18.07 -7.05
N ASP A 619 -3.37 -18.66 -8.25
CA ASP A 619 -2.52 -18.27 -9.37
C ASP A 619 -2.95 -16.94 -10.01
N ARG A 620 -4.22 -16.53 -9.85
CA ARG A 620 -4.82 -15.33 -10.44
C ARG A 620 -5.13 -14.21 -9.43
N THR A 621 -4.85 -14.46 -8.16
CA THR A 621 -5.16 -13.55 -7.06
C THR A 621 -4.01 -13.41 -6.08
N ALA A 622 -3.81 -12.20 -5.57
CA ALA A 622 -2.80 -11.90 -4.56
C ALA A 622 -3.17 -10.64 -3.78
N GLN A 623 -2.59 -10.48 -2.58
CA GLN A 623 -2.66 -9.20 -1.87
C GLN A 623 -1.77 -8.16 -2.58
N VAL A 624 -2.15 -6.89 -2.53
CA VAL A 624 -1.30 -5.76 -2.93
C VAL A 624 -0.20 -5.57 -1.88
N ALA A 625 1.00 -5.12 -2.28
CA ALA A 625 2.04 -4.81 -1.32
C ALA A 625 1.85 -3.43 -0.69
N ASN A 626 2.67 -3.15 0.33
CA ASN A 626 2.97 -1.80 0.75
C ASN A 626 4.48 -1.61 0.63
N VAL A 627 4.95 -0.71 -0.22
CA VAL A 627 6.37 -0.33 -0.26
C VAL A 627 6.66 0.55 0.95
N ILE A 628 7.23 -0.03 2.00
CA ILE A 628 7.51 0.72 3.24
C ILE A 628 8.77 1.56 3.02
N ALA A 629 8.57 2.87 2.89
CA ALA A 629 9.62 3.86 2.78
C ALA A 629 10.37 4.14 4.09
N TYR A 630 11.60 4.64 3.96
CA TYR A 630 12.34 5.25 5.06
C TYR A 630 11.62 6.53 5.56
N ARG A 631 11.47 6.64 6.88
CA ARG A 631 11.00 7.84 7.59
C ARG A 631 12.12 8.30 8.53
N GLY A 632 12.17 9.56 8.93
CA GLY A 632 13.29 10.13 9.67
C GLY A 632 13.88 9.25 10.79
N ARG A 633 13.04 8.71 11.69
CA ARG A 633 13.50 7.82 12.79
C ARG A 633 14.09 6.49 12.32
N SER A 634 13.61 5.90 11.21
CA SER A 634 14.17 4.66 10.67
C SER A 634 15.42 4.92 9.82
N ALA A 635 15.44 6.04 9.10
CA ALA A 635 16.61 6.48 8.33
C ALA A 635 17.82 6.74 9.26
N VAL A 636 17.66 7.56 10.30
CA VAL A 636 18.72 7.82 11.29
C VAL A 636 19.20 6.54 11.96
N ARG A 637 18.30 5.64 12.39
CA ARG A 637 18.71 4.37 13.04
C ARG A 637 19.55 3.49 12.13
N ASP A 638 19.11 3.29 10.88
CA ASP A 638 19.82 2.39 9.96
C ASP A 638 21.10 3.03 9.41
N MET A 639 21.13 4.34 9.13
CA MET A 639 22.37 5.01 8.71
C MET A 639 23.39 5.11 9.85
N ALA A 640 22.95 5.33 11.10
CA ALA A 640 23.84 5.22 12.26
C ALA A 640 24.36 3.79 12.48
N ARG A 641 23.60 2.74 12.09
CA ARG A 641 24.12 1.37 12.03
C ARG A 641 25.17 1.19 10.93
N ALA A 642 24.93 1.74 9.75
CA ALA A 642 25.88 1.68 8.63
C ALA A 642 27.25 2.28 9.02
N LEU A 643 27.23 3.42 9.72
CA LEU A 643 28.44 4.08 10.23
C LEU A 643 28.99 3.48 11.55
N GLY A 644 28.49 2.30 11.97
CA GLY A 644 29.06 1.54 13.10
C GLY A 644 28.69 2.03 14.51
N HIS A 645 27.79 3.01 14.67
CA HIS A 645 27.43 3.52 16.00
C HIS A 645 26.69 2.46 16.85
N PRO A 646 26.89 2.42 18.19
CA PRO A 646 26.23 1.45 19.06
C PRO A 646 24.69 1.58 19.08
N PRO A 647 23.92 0.48 19.23
CA PRO A 647 22.45 0.53 19.21
C PRO A 647 21.80 1.51 20.19
N ALA A 648 22.40 1.73 21.36
CA ALA A 648 21.91 2.71 22.34
C ALA A 648 21.96 4.15 21.80
N VAL A 649 23.00 4.50 21.02
CA VAL A 649 23.16 5.81 20.36
C VAL A 649 22.17 5.93 19.21
N GLN A 650 22.04 4.88 18.38
CA GLN A 650 21.06 4.82 17.28
C GLN A 650 19.63 5.12 17.78
N ASP A 651 19.21 4.51 18.90
CA ASP A 651 17.89 4.71 19.49
C ASP A 651 17.72 6.04 20.23
N ALA A 652 18.80 6.63 20.77
CA ALA A 652 18.76 7.96 21.37
C ALA A 652 18.53 9.03 20.29
N TRP A 653 19.34 9.03 19.24
CA TRP A 653 19.20 9.94 18.10
C TRP A 653 17.85 9.77 17.37
N ALA A 654 17.40 8.54 17.15
CA ALA A 654 16.09 8.31 16.52
C ALA A 654 14.90 8.85 17.35
N LYS A 655 15.05 9.00 18.68
CA LYS A 655 14.03 9.61 19.56
C LYS A 655 14.13 11.13 19.67
N SER A 656 15.29 11.73 19.39
CA SER A 656 15.47 13.19 19.52
C SER A 656 14.80 13.97 18.39
N LEU A 657 14.60 13.36 17.22
CA LEU A 657 14.01 13.97 16.02
C LEU A 657 12.66 14.69 16.24
N ASP A 658 11.82 14.20 17.16
CA ASP A 658 10.54 14.83 17.51
C ASP A 658 10.68 16.29 17.99
N ARG A 659 11.89 16.71 18.40
CA ARG A 659 12.22 18.04 18.89
C ARG A 659 12.75 19.00 17.83
N TYR A 660 13.10 18.50 16.64
CA TYR A 660 14.11 19.15 15.79
C TYR A 660 13.70 19.42 14.32
N GLY A 661 12.47 19.12 13.91
CA GLY A 661 11.98 19.42 12.56
C GLY A 661 12.34 18.36 11.50
N GLY A 662 12.35 18.75 10.23
CA GLY A 662 12.59 17.81 9.12
C GLY A 662 14.06 17.44 8.95
N LEU A 663 14.36 16.20 8.51
CA LEU A 663 15.75 15.75 8.33
C LEU A 663 16.56 16.63 7.37
N ARG A 664 15.94 17.12 6.29
CA ARG A 664 16.61 18.01 5.32
C ARG A 664 17.01 19.35 5.93
N GLU A 665 16.19 19.92 6.81
CA GLU A 665 16.47 21.18 7.53
C GLU A 665 17.59 20.99 8.55
N LEU A 666 17.61 19.83 9.21
CA LEU A 666 18.68 19.41 10.12
C LEU A 666 20.02 19.21 9.39
N ALA A 667 20.02 18.45 8.29
CA ALA A 667 21.20 18.19 7.48
C ALA A 667 21.76 19.45 6.79
N ALA A 668 20.89 20.40 6.44
CA ALA A 668 21.30 21.71 5.89
C ALA A 668 21.77 22.71 6.97
N GLY A 669 21.61 22.40 8.26
CA GLY A 669 21.92 23.32 9.37
C GLY A 669 20.98 24.53 9.46
N THR A 670 19.86 24.52 8.72
CA THR A 670 18.88 25.61 8.68
C THR A 670 17.76 25.45 9.72
N ALA A 671 17.65 24.28 10.35
CA ALA A 671 16.77 24.08 11.51
C ALA A 671 17.08 25.11 12.61
N GLY A 672 16.05 25.80 13.10
CA GLY A 672 16.18 26.97 13.98
C GLY A 672 16.76 26.66 15.38
N GLY A 673 18.08 26.52 15.47
CA GLY A 673 18.78 26.13 16.70
C GLY A 673 20.30 26.35 16.69
N ALA A 674 20.83 27.20 15.80
CA ALA A 674 22.28 27.38 15.58
C ALA A 674 23.02 28.20 16.68
N LYS A 675 22.79 27.89 17.97
CA LYS A 675 23.62 28.38 19.09
C LYS A 675 23.84 27.28 20.13
N GLY A 676 24.99 26.63 20.04
CA GLY A 676 25.42 25.54 20.92
C GLY A 676 24.90 24.19 20.47
N ARG A 677 25.72 23.44 19.71
CA ARG A 677 25.45 22.02 19.48
C ARG A 677 25.59 21.28 20.81
N ASP A 678 24.50 20.68 21.25
CA ASP A 678 24.46 19.75 22.37
C ASP A 678 25.44 18.58 22.09
N PRO A 679 26.24 18.09 23.05
CA PRO A 679 26.95 16.82 22.90
C PRO A 679 26.03 15.62 22.57
N ASP A 680 24.71 15.71 22.81
CA ASP A 680 23.70 14.73 22.34
C ASP A 680 23.25 14.92 20.87
N ALA A 681 23.86 15.84 20.11
CA ALA A 681 23.52 16.07 18.70
C ALA A 681 23.74 14.83 17.82
N ILE A 682 22.89 14.67 16.79
CA ILE A 682 23.03 13.61 15.79
C ILE A 682 24.25 13.93 14.90
N ASP A 683 25.05 12.91 14.61
CA ASP A 683 26.19 12.98 13.70
C ASP A 683 25.81 13.50 12.29
N ASP A 684 26.67 14.33 11.70
CA ASP A 684 26.41 15.00 10.41
C ASP A 684 26.40 14.04 9.21
N ASP A 685 27.24 13.01 9.21
CA ASP A 685 27.23 11.99 8.17
C ASP A 685 25.99 11.10 8.30
N VAL A 686 25.55 10.79 9.53
CA VAL A 686 24.25 10.13 9.79
C VAL A 686 23.09 10.98 9.29
N LEU A 687 23.05 12.28 9.61
CA LEU A 687 21.97 13.18 9.18
C LEU A 687 21.90 13.29 7.66
N ARG A 688 23.05 13.44 6.98
CA ARG A 688 23.10 13.58 5.52
C ARG A 688 22.63 12.30 4.81
N LEU A 689 23.20 11.15 5.18
CA LEU A 689 22.77 9.86 4.65
C LEU A 689 21.31 9.57 4.98
N ALA A 690 20.81 9.97 6.16
CA ALA A 690 19.41 9.79 6.53
C ALA A 690 18.47 10.69 5.70
N ALA A 691 18.90 11.90 5.34
CA ALA A 691 18.14 12.81 4.48
C ALA A 691 18.13 12.40 2.99
N GLU A 692 19.22 11.76 2.52
CA GLU A 692 19.29 11.07 1.22
C GLU A 692 18.45 9.77 1.23
N ALA A 693 18.41 9.09 2.37
CA ALA A 693 17.62 7.87 2.54
C ALA A 693 16.11 8.14 2.70
N GLU A 694 15.68 9.28 3.23
CA GLU A 694 14.26 9.54 3.53
C GLU A 694 13.36 9.49 2.28
N GLY A 695 12.18 8.87 2.40
CA GLY A 695 11.20 8.73 1.33
C GLY A 695 11.40 7.52 0.41
N GLY A 696 12.63 7.04 0.22
CA GLY A 696 12.88 5.89 -0.66
C GLY A 696 12.54 4.52 -0.03
N PRO A 697 12.34 3.47 -0.85
CA PRO A 697 11.98 2.13 -0.41
C PRO A 697 12.96 1.51 0.61
N ARG A 698 12.42 0.75 1.57
CA ARG A 698 13.18 -0.02 2.58
C ARG A 698 12.86 -1.52 2.57
N HIS A 699 11.59 -1.89 2.46
CA HIS A 699 11.13 -3.29 2.41
C HIS A 699 9.64 -3.37 2.04
N LEU A 700 9.17 -4.53 1.58
CA LEU A 700 7.75 -4.80 1.35
C LEU A 700 7.00 -5.18 2.64
N GLY A 701 5.89 -4.50 2.88
CA GLY A 701 4.77 -4.90 3.73
C GLY A 701 3.60 -5.46 2.90
N ILE A 702 2.49 -5.75 3.57
CA ILE A 702 1.22 -6.20 2.95
C ILE A 702 0.26 -5.00 2.98
N HIS A 703 -0.54 -4.77 1.93
CA HIS A 703 -1.63 -3.79 1.99
C HIS A 703 -2.64 -4.18 3.09
N SER A 704 -3.21 -3.19 3.78
CA SER A 704 -4.13 -3.46 4.90
C SER A 704 -5.40 -4.18 4.44
N GLY A 705 -5.91 -3.85 3.24
CA GLY A 705 -7.13 -4.42 2.65
C GLY A 705 -6.95 -5.12 1.29
N GLY A 706 -5.89 -4.79 0.56
CA GLY A 706 -5.95 -4.78 -0.91
C GLY A 706 -5.71 -6.14 -1.51
N MET A 707 -6.62 -6.59 -2.37
CA MET A 707 -6.51 -7.82 -3.15
C MET A 707 -6.78 -7.53 -4.62
N VAL A 708 -6.04 -8.19 -5.51
CA VAL A 708 -6.20 -8.08 -6.96
C VAL A 708 -6.65 -9.42 -7.52
N ILE A 709 -7.44 -9.36 -8.59
CA ILE A 709 -7.98 -10.52 -9.32
C ILE A 709 -7.75 -10.28 -10.81
N CYS A 710 -7.22 -11.27 -11.53
CA CYS A 710 -6.89 -11.19 -12.96
C CYS A 710 -7.58 -12.29 -13.78
N ASP A 711 -7.76 -12.02 -15.08
CA ASP A 711 -8.23 -12.96 -16.10
C ASP A 711 -7.26 -14.15 -16.34
N ARG A 712 -5.97 -13.90 -16.14
CA ARG A 712 -4.84 -14.83 -16.33
C ARG A 712 -3.99 -14.97 -15.05
N PRO A 713 -3.01 -15.90 -15.00
CA PRO A 713 -2.10 -16.00 -13.86
C PRO A 713 -1.41 -14.66 -13.57
N ILE A 714 -1.57 -14.15 -12.35
CA ILE A 714 -1.17 -12.78 -12.00
C ILE A 714 0.36 -12.58 -12.10
N ALA A 715 1.11 -13.66 -11.93
CA ALA A 715 2.55 -13.76 -12.14
C ALA A 715 3.02 -13.37 -13.55
N GLU A 716 2.14 -13.41 -14.55
CA GLU A 716 2.42 -12.95 -15.92
C GLU A 716 2.41 -11.41 -16.05
N VAL A 717 1.84 -10.70 -15.06
CA VAL A 717 1.74 -9.24 -15.02
C VAL A 717 2.70 -8.67 -13.97
N CYS A 718 2.62 -9.18 -12.74
CA CYS A 718 3.50 -8.81 -11.63
C CYS A 718 3.85 -10.08 -10.85
N PRO A 719 5.13 -10.32 -10.53
CA PRO A 719 5.48 -11.49 -9.76
C PRO A 719 4.86 -11.46 -8.36
N VAL A 720 4.67 -12.63 -7.77
CA VAL A 720 4.13 -12.80 -6.42
C VAL A 720 5.12 -13.52 -5.50
N GLU A 721 5.15 -13.09 -4.24
CA GLU A 721 5.97 -13.69 -3.19
C GLU A 721 5.15 -14.05 -1.94
N TRP A 722 5.68 -14.93 -1.09
CA TRP A 722 5.05 -15.23 0.20
C TRP A 722 5.09 -14.02 1.11
N ALA A 723 3.93 -13.67 1.69
CA ALA A 723 3.84 -12.67 2.73
C ALA A 723 4.39 -13.19 4.08
N SER A 724 4.41 -12.34 5.10
CA SER A 724 4.81 -12.73 6.46
C SER A 724 3.69 -13.41 7.26
N MET A 725 2.44 -13.31 6.81
CA MET A 725 1.32 -14.09 7.33
C MET A 725 1.21 -15.40 6.53
N ALA A 726 0.84 -16.48 7.21
CA ALA A 726 0.65 -17.78 6.58
C ALA A 726 -0.41 -17.71 5.46
N ASP A 727 -0.21 -18.50 4.41
CA ASP A 727 -1.15 -18.71 3.30
C ASP A 727 -1.63 -17.42 2.57
N ARG A 728 -0.85 -16.34 2.66
CA ARG A 728 -1.03 -15.11 1.87
C ARG A 728 0.14 -14.92 0.89
N SER A 729 -0.17 -14.83 -0.40
CA SER A 729 0.73 -14.29 -1.41
C SER A 729 0.56 -12.77 -1.52
N VAL A 730 1.61 -12.06 -1.92
CA VAL A 730 1.60 -10.62 -2.16
C VAL A 730 2.28 -10.31 -3.48
N LEU A 731 1.76 -9.32 -4.21
CA LEU A 731 2.37 -8.75 -5.40
C LEU A 731 3.66 -8.03 -5.03
N GLN A 732 4.52 -7.76 -6.00
CA GLN A 732 5.73 -6.96 -5.81
C GLN A 732 5.47 -5.43 -5.90
N TRP A 733 4.26 -5.02 -6.29
CA TRP A 733 3.82 -3.63 -6.51
C TRP A 733 2.90 -3.10 -5.41
N ASP A 734 2.93 -1.79 -5.15
CA ASP A 734 2.02 -1.12 -4.22
C ASP A 734 0.69 -0.68 -4.87
N LYS A 735 -0.16 0.03 -4.11
CA LYS A 735 -1.49 0.47 -4.60
C LYS A 735 -1.37 1.36 -5.85
N ASP A 736 -0.40 2.27 -5.86
CA ASP A 736 -0.29 3.28 -6.90
C ASP A 736 0.33 2.66 -8.16
N ASP A 737 1.37 1.83 -7.96
CA ASP A 737 1.97 1.01 -9.03
C ASP A 737 0.93 0.07 -9.68
N CYS A 738 0.05 -0.58 -8.89
CA CYS A 738 -1.03 -1.40 -9.42
C CYS A 738 -2.09 -0.60 -10.20
N ALA A 739 -2.43 0.61 -9.74
CA ALA A 739 -3.43 1.44 -10.41
C ALA A 739 -2.93 1.95 -11.77
N ALA A 740 -1.64 2.31 -11.89
CA ALA A 740 -1.04 2.81 -13.12
C ALA A 740 -1.10 1.79 -14.29
N VAL A 741 -0.96 0.50 -14.00
CA VAL A 741 -1.08 -0.59 -15.01
C VAL A 741 -2.51 -1.13 -15.20
N GLY A 742 -3.50 -0.55 -14.53
CA GLY A 742 -4.91 -0.96 -14.63
C GLY A 742 -5.30 -2.22 -13.83
N LEU A 743 -4.49 -2.68 -12.87
CA LEU A 743 -4.86 -3.83 -12.03
C LEU A 743 -6.07 -3.50 -11.15
N VAL A 744 -7.19 -4.18 -11.37
CA VAL A 744 -8.40 -3.98 -10.58
C VAL A 744 -8.23 -4.51 -9.17
N LYS A 745 -8.40 -3.62 -8.19
CA LYS A 745 -8.23 -3.87 -6.77
C LYS A 745 -9.59 -3.92 -6.06
N PHE A 746 -9.70 -4.83 -5.10
CA PHE A 746 -10.79 -4.98 -4.15
C PHE A 746 -10.22 -4.81 -2.74
N ASP A 747 -10.68 -3.82 -1.98
CA ASP A 747 -10.22 -3.60 -0.60
C ASP A 747 -11.10 -4.38 0.39
N LEU A 748 -10.58 -5.50 0.86
CA LEU A 748 -11.18 -6.33 1.91
C LEU A 748 -10.66 -5.85 3.26
N LEU A 749 -11.32 -4.86 3.86
CA LEU A 749 -10.88 -4.19 5.10
C LEU A 749 -11.31 -4.96 6.34
N GLY A 750 -10.51 -4.89 7.41
CA GLY A 750 -10.86 -5.46 8.72
C GLY A 750 -11.31 -4.36 9.67
N LEU A 751 -12.56 -4.45 10.15
CA LEU A 751 -13.19 -3.45 11.00
C LEU A 751 -13.65 -4.07 12.32
N GLY A 752 -12.91 -3.81 13.40
CA GLY A 752 -13.16 -4.40 14.72
C GLY A 752 -14.53 -4.06 15.33
N MET A 753 -15.14 -2.95 14.89
CA MET A 753 -16.51 -2.61 15.30
C MET A 753 -17.55 -3.64 14.80
N LEU A 754 -17.38 -4.20 13.59
CA LEU A 754 -18.30 -5.24 13.09
C LEU A 754 -18.23 -6.50 13.96
N SER A 755 -17.02 -6.88 14.41
CA SER A 755 -16.84 -7.99 15.36
C SER A 755 -17.46 -7.67 16.73
N ALA A 756 -17.27 -6.45 17.24
CA ALA A 756 -17.88 -6.02 18.51
C ALA A 756 -19.42 -6.04 18.45
N LEU A 757 -20.01 -5.56 17.35
CA LEU A 757 -21.46 -5.60 17.11
C LEU A 757 -21.99 -7.04 17.03
N HIS A 758 -21.32 -7.92 16.30
CA HIS A 758 -21.73 -9.33 16.23
C HIS A 758 -21.69 -9.98 17.62
N TYR A 759 -20.63 -9.75 18.41
CA TYR A 759 -20.56 -10.25 19.79
C TYR A 759 -21.66 -9.66 20.68
N ALA A 760 -22.07 -8.41 20.49
CA ALA A 760 -23.19 -7.83 21.21
C ALA A 760 -24.52 -8.51 20.84
N VAL A 761 -24.78 -8.75 19.55
CA VAL A 761 -25.97 -9.49 19.09
C VAL A 761 -26.00 -10.91 19.64
N ASP A 762 -24.89 -11.65 19.58
CA ASP A 762 -24.76 -13.00 20.16
C ASP A 762 -25.02 -13.02 21.67
N LEU A 763 -24.53 -12.00 22.40
CA LEU A 763 -24.75 -11.87 23.84
C LEU A 763 -26.21 -11.57 24.17
N VAL A 764 -26.89 -10.73 23.38
CA VAL A 764 -28.33 -10.46 23.56
C VAL A 764 -29.17 -11.69 23.21
N GLU A 765 -28.89 -12.37 22.09
CA GLU A 765 -29.59 -13.62 21.74
C GLU A 765 -29.37 -14.69 22.83
N GLY A 766 -28.16 -14.83 23.35
CA GLY A 766 -27.83 -15.77 24.41
C GLY A 766 -28.44 -15.45 25.78
N ALA A 767 -28.63 -14.17 26.12
CA ALA A 767 -29.15 -13.74 27.41
C ALA A 767 -30.68 -13.54 27.44
N HIS A 768 -31.26 -13.06 26.33
CA HIS A 768 -32.66 -12.67 26.22
C HIS A 768 -33.48 -13.57 25.27
N GLY A 769 -32.84 -14.37 24.42
CA GLY A 769 -33.52 -15.18 23.40
C GLY A 769 -34.02 -14.36 22.20
N GLU A 770 -33.54 -13.13 22.05
CA GLU A 770 -33.91 -12.18 21.00
C GLU A 770 -32.72 -11.94 20.07
N ARG A 771 -32.86 -12.32 18.79
CA ARG A 771 -31.86 -12.03 17.77
C ARG A 771 -32.14 -10.67 17.14
N ILE A 772 -31.24 -9.72 17.37
CA ILE A 772 -31.31 -8.38 16.79
C ILE A 772 -30.95 -8.46 15.30
N ASP A 773 -31.78 -7.85 14.45
CA ASP A 773 -31.41 -7.51 13.07
C ASP A 773 -30.94 -6.05 13.04
N LEU A 774 -29.63 -5.84 12.83
CA LEU A 774 -29.05 -4.51 12.76
C LEU A 774 -29.67 -3.66 11.63
N ALA A 775 -30.16 -4.27 10.54
CA ALA A 775 -30.77 -3.54 9.43
C ALA A 775 -32.18 -3.00 9.78
N ALA A 776 -32.80 -3.53 10.83
CA ALA A 776 -34.15 -3.19 11.27
C ALA A 776 -34.20 -2.32 12.54
N LEU A 777 -33.06 -1.80 13.01
CA LEU A 777 -32.99 -1.00 14.25
C LEU A 777 -33.92 0.23 14.20
N PRO A 778 -34.80 0.42 15.19
CA PRO A 778 -35.68 1.58 15.26
C PRO A 778 -34.87 2.85 15.58
N GLN A 779 -35.42 4.01 15.23
CA GLN A 779 -34.90 5.31 15.64
C GLN A 779 -35.34 5.62 17.08
N ASP A 780 -34.42 5.59 18.04
CA ASP A 780 -34.67 5.66 19.46
C ASP A 780 -34.12 6.99 20.06
N PRO A 781 -34.98 7.81 20.70
CA PRO A 781 -34.54 9.02 21.42
C PRO A 781 -33.45 8.78 22.47
N ALA A 782 -33.42 7.62 23.13
CA ALA A 782 -32.45 7.33 24.19
C ALA A 782 -31.00 7.30 23.67
N VAL A 783 -30.79 6.74 22.47
CA VAL A 783 -29.48 6.77 21.78
C VAL A 783 -29.04 8.21 21.52
N TYR A 784 -29.96 9.06 21.07
CA TYR A 784 -29.67 10.47 20.83
C TYR A 784 -29.40 11.26 22.12
N ASP A 785 -30.06 10.92 23.23
CA ASP A 785 -29.80 11.54 24.53
C ASP A 785 -28.44 11.13 25.11
N MET A 786 -28.11 9.83 25.10
CA MET A 786 -26.78 9.30 25.45
C MET A 786 -25.66 10.02 24.68
N LEU A 787 -25.81 10.12 23.34
CA LEU A 787 -24.86 10.84 22.51
C LEU A 787 -24.81 12.35 22.84
N CYS A 788 -25.94 13.00 23.13
CA CYS A 788 -25.95 14.41 23.56
C CYS A 788 -25.23 14.67 24.89
N GLU A 789 -25.17 13.69 25.78
CA GLU A 789 -24.39 13.74 27.02
C GLU A 789 -22.89 13.43 26.81
N ALA A 790 -22.52 13.06 25.58
CA ALA A 790 -21.19 12.55 25.18
C ALA A 790 -20.76 11.29 25.93
N ASP A 791 -21.71 10.45 26.34
CA ASP A 791 -21.41 9.08 26.76
C ASP A 791 -21.23 8.21 25.51
N SER A 792 -20.05 8.32 24.89
CA SER A 792 -19.73 7.67 23.61
C SER A 792 -18.49 6.77 23.67
N VAL A 793 -18.07 6.36 24.86
CA VAL A 793 -16.91 5.47 25.04
C VAL A 793 -17.22 4.09 24.48
N GLY A 794 -16.46 3.64 23.48
CA GLY A 794 -16.72 2.39 22.76
C GLY A 794 -17.71 2.53 21.59
N VAL A 795 -18.32 3.70 21.38
CA VAL A 795 -19.16 3.98 20.20
C VAL A 795 -18.27 4.32 19.01
N PHE A 796 -18.58 3.74 17.85
CA PHE A 796 -17.78 3.90 16.64
C PHE A 796 -17.59 5.37 16.22
N GLN A 797 -16.39 5.74 15.77
CA GLN A 797 -15.99 7.07 15.26
C GLN A 797 -16.14 8.27 16.22
N VAL A 798 -17.02 8.23 17.23
CA VAL A 798 -17.39 9.39 18.07
C VAL A 798 -16.86 9.32 19.52
N GLU A 799 -16.04 8.32 19.84
CA GLU A 799 -15.36 8.17 21.15
C GLU A 799 -14.18 9.13 21.37
N SER A 800 -13.65 9.78 20.32
CA SER A 800 -12.45 10.61 20.46
C SER A 800 -12.74 11.89 21.26
N ARG A 801 -11.77 12.41 22.03
CA ARG A 801 -11.94 13.64 22.82
C ARG A 801 -12.49 14.83 22.01
N ALA A 802 -12.15 14.93 20.72
CA ALA A 802 -12.64 16.01 19.86
C ALA A 802 -14.12 15.82 19.45
N GLN A 803 -14.54 14.57 19.23
CA GLN A 803 -15.94 14.20 18.97
C GLN A 803 -16.78 14.30 20.25
N MET A 804 -16.33 13.75 21.38
CA MET A 804 -16.98 13.91 22.69
C MET A 804 -17.18 15.38 23.09
N ALA A 805 -16.24 16.27 22.73
CA ALA A 805 -16.39 17.72 22.97
C ALA A 805 -17.37 18.42 22.01
N THR A 806 -17.79 17.75 20.94
CA THR A 806 -18.66 18.28 19.89
C THR A 806 -20.10 17.79 20.06
N LEU A 807 -20.33 16.52 20.40
CA LEU A 807 -21.66 15.95 20.58
C LEU A 807 -22.62 16.80 21.45
N PRO A 808 -22.23 17.34 22.64
CA PRO A 808 -23.14 18.15 23.48
C PRO A 808 -23.43 19.55 22.91
N ARG A 809 -22.65 19.97 21.91
CA ARG A 809 -22.79 21.23 21.17
C ARG A 809 -23.61 21.01 19.91
N LEU A 810 -23.38 19.93 19.17
CA LEU A 810 -24.17 19.57 17.99
C LEU A 810 -25.60 19.18 18.37
N ARG A 811 -25.75 18.38 19.43
CA ARG A 811 -27.01 17.82 19.93
C ARG A 811 -27.76 17.01 18.87
N PRO A 812 -27.22 15.85 18.45
CA PRO A 812 -27.88 15.01 17.45
C PRO A 812 -29.28 14.57 17.90
N ARG A 813 -30.27 14.65 16.99
CA ARG A 813 -31.67 14.25 17.21
C ARG A 813 -32.27 13.45 16.05
N CYS A 814 -31.50 13.21 15.00
CA CYS A 814 -31.88 12.37 13.88
C CYS A 814 -30.63 11.73 13.26
N PHE A 815 -30.84 10.69 12.46
CA PHE A 815 -29.73 9.92 11.87
C PHE A 815 -28.77 10.80 11.06
N TYR A 816 -29.30 11.79 10.32
CA TYR A 816 -28.49 12.69 9.50
C TYR A 816 -27.57 13.61 10.34
N ASP A 817 -27.88 13.86 11.61
CA ASP A 817 -26.94 14.57 12.50
C ASP A 817 -25.66 13.75 12.75
N LEU A 818 -25.77 12.42 12.80
CA LEU A 818 -24.61 11.52 12.93
C LEU A 818 -23.79 11.47 11.63
N VAL A 819 -24.47 11.50 10.48
CA VAL A 819 -23.84 11.64 9.15
C VAL A 819 -22.97 12.90 9.10
N VAL A 820 -23.45 14.00 9.69
CA VAL A 820 -22.68 15.24 9.80
C VAL A 820 -21.57 15.14 10.85
N GLU A 821 -21.80 14.60 12.06
CA GLU A 821 -20.76 14.50 13.11
C GLU A 821 -19.53 13.70 12.64
N VAL A 822 -19.74 12.61 11.89
CA VAL A 822 -18.67 11.82 11.26
C VAL A 822 -17.84 12.66 10.26
N ALA A 823 -18.44 13.66 9.60
CA ALA A 823 -17.77 14.55 8.67
C ALA A 823 -17.17 15.82 9.32
N LEU A 824 -17.77 16.31 10.41
CA LEU A 824 -17.55 17.67 10.92
C LEU A 824 -16.20 17.86 11.62
N ILE A 825 -15.76 16.87 12.41
CA ILE A 825 -14.55 16.98 13.24
C ILE A 825 -13.32 16.47 12.50
N ARG A 826 -12.86 17.29 11.56
CA ARG A 826 -11.70 17.03 10.69
C ARG A 826 -10.91 18.33 10.48
N PRO A 827 -9.58 18.26 10.19
CA PRO A 827 -8.76 19.46 10.00
C PRO A 827 -9.37 20.44 9.00
N GLY A 828 -9.94 19.92 7.91
CA GLY A 828 -10.54 20.69 6.84
C GLY A 828 -11.74 21.57 7.23
N PRO A 829 -12.90 21.01 7.64
CA PRO A 829 -14.03 21.80 8.13
C PRO A 829 -13.70 22.72 9.31
N ILE A 830 -12.72 22.36 10.15
CA ILE A 830 -12.21 23.20 11.24
C ILE A 830 -11.45 24.41 10.70
N GLN A 831 -10.50 24.20 9.77
CA GLN A 831 -9.72 25.27 9.11
C GLN A 831 -10.61 26.14 8.20
N GLY A 832 -11.50 25.51 7.45
CA GLY A 832 -12.53 26.13 6.61
C GLY A 832 -13.74 26.67 7.38
N GLY A 833 -13.67 26.74 8.71
CA GLY A 833 -14.62 27.43 9.59
C GLY A 833 -16.08 26.98 9.55
N SER A 834 -16.42 25.88 8.85
CA SER A 834 -17.78 25.39 8.63
C SER A 834 -18.45 24.79 9.88
N VAL A 835 -17.65 24.32 10.85
CA VAL A 835 -18.12 23.69 12.10
C VAL A 835 -19.03 24.62 12.91
N HIS A 836 -18.61 25.87 13.13
CA HIS A 836 -19.34 26.79 14.00
C HIS A 836 -20.66 27.32 13.42
N PRO A 837 -20.74 27.74 12.14
CA PRO A 837 -22.00 28.07 11.47
C PRO A 837 -23.00 26.91 11.52
N TYR A 838 -22.58 25.69 11.20
CA TYR A 838 -23.49 24.53 11.21
C TYR A 838 -24.09 24.30 12.61
N ILE A 839 -23.25 24.25 13.65
CA ILE A 839 -23.70 24.06 15.04
C ILE A 839 -24.64 25.19 15.48
N ARG A 840 -24.37 26.46 15.12
CA ARG A 840 -25.27 27.57 15.49
C ARG A 840 -26.64 27.46 14.79
N ARG A 841 -26.65 27.14 13.50
CA ARG A 841 -27.89 26.96 12.72
C ARG A 841 -28.69 25.76 13.23
N ARG A 842 -28.01 24.65 13.53
CA ARG A 842 -28.62 23.43 14.07
C ARG A 842 -29.29 23.62 15.44
N ASN A 843 -28.77 24.53 16.25
CA ASN A 843 -29.33 24.94 17.55
C ASN A 843 -30.29 26.15 17.46
N GLY A 844 -30.62 26.66 16.27
CA GLY A 844 -31.51 27.82 16.11
C GLY A 844 -30.93 29.17 16.58
N VAL A 845 -29.62 29.24 16.81
CA VAL A 845 -28.89 30.47 17.22
C VAL A 845 -28.63 31.40 16.03
N GLU A 846 -28.60 30.84 14.82
CA GLU A 846 -28.40 31.56 13.55
C GLU A 846 -29.46 31.06 12.55
N PRO A 847 -30.13 31.93 11.77
CA PRO A 847 -31.07 31.49 10.75
C PRO A 847 -30.34 30.77 9.60
N VAL A 848 -30.99 29.77 9.01
CA VAL A 848 -30.50 29.13 7.78
C VAL A 848 -30.59 30.11 6.63
N THR A 849 -29.47 30.31 5.92
CA THR A 849 -29.35 31.23 4.78
C THR A 849 -28.57 30.58 3.65
N TYR A 850 -28.90 30.98 2.42
CA TYR A 850 -28.26 30.53 1.19
C TYR A 850 -27.79 31.76 0.40
N LEU A 851 -26.62 31.67 -0.26
CA LEU A 851 -26.12 32.77 -1.10
C LEU A 851 -27.00 33.03 -2.34
N HIS A 852 -27.73 32.01 -2.79
CA HIS A 852 -28.70 32.08 -3.88
C HIS A 852 -29.77 30.99 -3.71
N PRO A 853 -31.04 31.18 -4.11
CA PRO A 853 -32.09 30.16 -3.98
C PRO A 853 -31.75 28.83 -4.68
N LEU A 854 -31.02 28.86 -5.80
CA LEU A 854 -30.57 27.64 -6.49
C LEU A 854 -29.68 26.72 -5.63
N LEU A 855 -29.03 27.25 -4.59
CA LEU A 855 -28.19 26.46 -3.69
C LEU A 855 -28.98 25.71 -2.61
N GLU A 856 -30.25 26.07 -2.37
CA GLU A 856 -31.08 25.47 -1.33
C GLU A 856 -31.19 23.95 -1.51
N ARG A 857 -31.43 23.49 -2.74
CA ARG A 857 -31.45 22.05 -3.09
C ARG A 857 -30.18 21.31 -2.66
N SER A 858 -29.02 21.91 -2.89
CA SER A 858 -27.71 21.31 -2.58
C SER A 858 -27.32 21.38 -1.09
N LEU A 859 -27.80 22.40 -0.35
CA LEU A 859 -27.33 22.71 1.00
C LEU A 859 -28.40 22.64 2.10
N ALA A 860 -29.66 22.33 1.80
CA ALA A 860 -30.73 22.27 2.80
C ALA A 860 -30.45 21.22 3.90
N LYS A 861 -29.99 20.01 3.52
CA LYS A 861 -29.64 18.94 4.46
C LYS A 861 -28.56 19.37 5.47
N THR A 862 -27.67 20.28 5.08
CA THR A 862 -26.55 20.79 5.89
C THR A 862 -26.72 22.25 6.28
N LEU A 863 -27.98 22.73 6.35
CA LEU A 863 -28.35 24.05 6.88
C LEU A 863 -27.60 25.23 6.22
N GLY A 864 -27.41 25.16 4.89
CA GLY A 864 -26.74 26.21 4.11
C GLY A 864 -25.20 26.20 4.22
N VAL A 865 -24.60 25.15 4.79
CA VAL A 865 -23.14 25.01 4.97
C VAL A 865 -22.62 23.85 4.10
N PRO A 866 -21.66 24.04 3.18
CA PRO A 866 -21.09 22.93 2.42
C PRO A 866 -20.24 22.03 3.34
N LEU A 867 -20.56 20.72 3.36
CA LEU A 867 -19.89 19.71 4.20
C LEU A 867 -19.51 18.41 3.46
N PHE A 868 -20.02 18.18 2.24
CA PHE A 868 -19.70 16.97 1.45
C PHE A 868 -19.26 17.28 0.02
N GLN A 869 -18.54 16.34 -0.62
CA GLN A 869 -18.08 16.45 -2.01
C GLN A 869 -19.26 16.46 -3.00
N GLU A 870 -20.24 15.59 -2.76
CA GLU A 870 -21.49 15.48 -3.52
C GLU A 870 -22.24 16.82 -3.56
N GLN A 871 -22.19 17.60 -2.47
CA GLN A 871 -22.77 18.93 -2.43
C GLN A 871 -22.04 19.94 -3.33
N LEU A 872 -20.71 19.86 -3.44
CA LEU A 872 -19.95 20.75 -4.36
C LEU A 872 -20.33 20.48 -5.81
N MET A 873 -20.47 19.20 -6.16
CA MET A 873 -20.93 18.77 -7.48
C MET A 873 -22.35 19.28 -7.74
N GLN A 874 -23.27 19.05 -6.79
CA GLN A 874 -24.65 19.52 -6.89
C GLN A 874 -24.75 21.05 -6.95
N MET A 875 -23.93 21.79 -6.20
CA MET A 875 -23.82 23.26 -6.29
C MET A 875 -23.38 23.71 -7.68
N ALA A 876 -22.43 23.03 -8.33
CA ALA A 876 -22.01 23.36 -9.69
C ALA A 876 -23.10 23.03 -10.74
N ILE A 877 -23.81 21.92 -10.57
CA ILE A 877 -24.94 21.53 -11.41
C ILE A 877 -26.09 22.54 -11.29
N ASP A 878 -26.47 22.94 -10.06
CA ASP A 878 -27.60 23.84 -9.82
C ASP A 878 -27.26 25.32 -10.08
N ALA A 879 -26.08 25.82 -9.67
CA ALA A 879 -25.71 27.22 -9.83
C ALA A 879 -25.10 27.56 -11.20
N ALA A 880 -24.24 26.69 -11.74
CA ALA A 880 -23.47 26.96 -12.97
C ALA A 880 -23.90 26.10 -14.18
N GLY A 881 -24.85 25.18 -14.00
CA GLY A 881 -25.34 24.34 -15.10
C GLY A 881 -24.29 23.41 -15.67
N PHE A 882 -23.45 22.88 -14.80
CA PHE A 882 -22.53 21.81 -15.14
C PHE A 882 -23.33 20.53 -15.38
N THR A 883 -22.89 19.70 -16.33
CA THR A 883 -23.28 18.30 -16.36
C THR A 883 -22.71 17.57 -15.11
N PRO A 884 -23.23 16.41 -14.71
CA PRO A 884 -22.63 15.62 -13.63
C PRO A 884 -21.14 15.32 -13.90
N ALA A 885 -20.83 15.08 -15.17
CA ALA A 885 -19.50 14.95 -15.75
C ALA A 885 -18.59 16.17 -15.49
N GLU A 886 -18.96 17.36 -15.98
CA GLU A 886 -18.25 18.64 -15.72
C GLU A 886 -18.07 18.89 -14.21
N SER A 887 -19.03 18.46 -13.38
CA SER A 887 -18.98 18.64 -11.92
C SER A 887 -17.97 17.71 -11.23
N ASP A 888 -17.78 16.49 -11.74
CA ASP A 888 -16.72 15.60 -11.25
C ASP A 888 -15.34 16.02 -11.79
N GLU A 889 -15.26 16.54 -13.02
CA GLU A 889 -14.03 17.14 -13.55
C GLU A 889 -13.57 18.29 -12.64
N LEU A 890 -14.50 19.16 -12.21
CA LEU A 890 -14.23 20.24 -11.26
C LEU A 890 -13.68 19.73 -9.93
N ARG A 891 -14.30 18.70 -9.35
CA ARG A 891 -13.84 18.04 -8.11
C ARG A 891 -12.43 17.48 -8.27
N ARG A 892 -12.14 16.78 -9.39
CA ARG A 892 -10.81 16.20 -9.68
C ARG A 892 -9.74 17.29 -9.86
N ALA A 893 -10.04 18.34 -10.62
CA ALA A 893 -9.12 19.45 -10.86
C ALA A 893 -8.72 20.17 -9.55
N MET A 894 -9.67 20.36 -8.64
CA MET A 894 -9.42 21.00 -7.34
C MET A 894 -8.54 20.15 -6.39
N GLY A 895 -8.56 18.83 -6.51
CA GLY A 895 -7.71 17.93 -5.70
C GLY A 895 -6.29 17.72 -6.23
N ALA A 896 -6.03 18.09 -7.49
CA ALA A 896 -4.76 17.82 -8.17
C ALA A 896 -3.78 18.99 -8.07
N LYS A 897 -2.61 18.76 -7.44
CA LYS A 897 -1.54 19.77 -7.26
C LYS A 897 -0.93 20.35 -8.56
N ARG A 898 -1.28 19.81 -9.74
CA ARG A 898 -0.62 20.11 -11.05
C ARG A 898 -1.59 20.55 -12.16
N SER A 899 -2.73 21.20 -11.87
CA SER A 899 -3.73 21.54 -12.93
C SER A 899 -4.21 23.01 -13.01
N VAL A 900 -3.27 23.97 -12.93
CA VAL A 900 -3.57 25.42 -12.98
C VAL A 900 -4.42 25.81 -14.20
N GLU A 901 -4.08 25.32 -15.39
CA GLU A 901 -4.78 25.61 -16.64
C GLU A 901 -6.20 25.01 -16.69
N ARG A 902 -6.34 23.73 -16.30
CA ARG A 902 -7.64 23.04 -16.20
C ARG A 902 -8.58 23.76 -15.22
N MET A 903 -8.05 24.21 -14.08
CA MET A 903 -8.78 24.97 -13.09
C MET A 903 -9.23 26.35 -13.62
N GLN A 904 -8.41 27.04 -14.42
CA GLN A 904 -8.78 28.30 -15.06
C GLN A 904 -9.89 28.12 -16.11
N ARG A 905 -9.81 27.08 -16.96
CA ARG A 905 -10.84 26.74 -17.95
C ARG A 905 -12.20 26.50 -17.26
N LEU A 906 -12.21 25.66 -16.24
CA LEU A 906 -13.41 25.33 -15.47
C LEU A 906 -13.97 26.53 -14.72
N ARG A 907 -13.11 27.42 -14.18
CA ARG A 907 -13.55 28.70 -13.61
C ARG A 907 -14.31 29.54 -14.63
N GLY A 908 -13.78 29.72 -15.85
CA GLY A 908 -14.45 30.49 -16.91
C GLY A 908 -15.85 29.94 -17.23
N ARG A 909 -15.95 28.62 -17.45
CA ARG A 909 -17.21 27.91 -17.69
C ARG A 909 -18.20 28.05 -16.52
N PHE A 910 -17.71 28.01 -15.28
CA PHE A 910 -18.50 28.18 -14.05
C PHE A 910 -19.15 29.56 -13.95
N PHE A 911 -18.39 30.63 -14.19
CA PHE A 911 -18.93 31.99 -14.16
C PHE A 911 -19.90 32.29 -15.30
N ALA A 912 -19.67 31.74 -16.50
CA ALA A 912 -20.60 31.89 -17.62
C ALA A 912 -21.98 31.29 -17.31
N GLY A 913 -22.03 30.03 -16.85
CA GLY A 913 -23.29 29.36 -16.52
C GLY A 913 -24.00 29.95 -15.30
N MET A 914 -23.27 30.52 -14.34
CA MET A 914 -23.88 31.31 -13.25
C MET A 914 -24.55 32.59 -13.77
N ALA A 915 -23.94 33.30 -14.73
CA ALA A 915 -24.52 34.50 -15.32
C ALA A 915 -25.79 34.18 -16.13
N GLU A 916 -25.79 33.10 -16.91
CA GLU A 916 -26.98 32.58 -17.62
C GLU A 916 -28.16 32.27 -16.67
N ARG A 917 -27.86 31.94 -15.41
CA ARG A 917 -28.84 31.60 -14.36
C ARG A 917 -29.17 32.75 -13.41
N GLY A 918 -28.77 33.98 -13.76
CA GLY A 918 -29.09 35.19 -13.01
C GLY A 918 -28.27 35.43 -11.74
N ILE A 919 -27.19 34.66 -11.51
CA ILE A 919 -26.31 34.84 -10.36
C ILE A 919 -25.31 35.96 -10.67
N GLY A 920 -25.48 37.10 -9.99
CA GLY A 920 -24.58 38.25 -10.16
C GLY A 920 -23.14 37.99 -9.69
N ALA A 921 -22.16 38.62 -10.36
CA ALA A 921 -20.73 38.35 -10.18
C ALA A 921 -20.23 38.36 -8.72
N LYS A 922 -20.73 39.27 -7.86
CA LYS A 922 -20.35 39.31 -6.42
C LYS A 922 -20.75 38.03 -5.68
N VAL A 923 -21.93 37.48 -5.98
CA VAL A 923 -22.42 36.22 -5.39
C VAL A 923 -21.68 35.04 -6.02
N GLY A 924 -21.45 35.06 -7.33
CA GLY A 924 -20.68 34.03 -8.03
C GLY A 924 -19.26 33.86 -7.49
N GLU A 925 -18.55 34.96 -7.21
CA GLU A 925 -17.21 34.90 -6.60
C GLU A 925 -17.26 34.35 -5.16
N GLN A 926 -18.31 34.64 -4.39
CA GLN A 926 -18.48 34.04 -3.05
C GLN A 926 -18.73 32.52 -3.12
N ILE A 927 -19.54 32.07 -4.08
CA ILE A 927 -19.77 30.63 -4.34
C ILE A 927 -18.46 29.95 -4.77
N TRP A 928 -17.74 30.54 -5.73
CA TRP A 928 -16.46 30.00 -6.20
C TRP A 928 -15.41 29.89 -5.07
N HIS A 929 -15.26 30.94 -4.25
CA HIS A 929 -14.35 30.88 -3.10
C HIS A 929 -14.75 29.83 -2.07
N LYS A 930 -16.06 29.66 -1.76
CA LYS A 930 -16.52 28.59 -0.86
C LYS A 930 -16.25 27.20 -1.44
N LEU A 931 -16.43 27.00 -2.75
CA LEU A 931 -16.08 25.73 -3.43
C LEU A 931 -14.57 25.44 -3.34
N VAL A 932 -13.70 26.35 -3.77
CA VAL A 932 -12.24 26.16 -3.79
C VAL A 932 -11.68 25.97 -2.37
N ALA A 933 -12.13 26.77 -1.40
CA ALA A 933 -11.67 26.64 -0.01
C ALA A 933 -12.04 25.30 0.61
N PHE A 934 -13.14 24.68 0.19
CA PHE A 934 -13.64 23.42 0.73
C PHE A 934 -13.15 22.19 -0.05
N ALA A 935 -12.82 22.31 -1.33
CA ALA A 935 -12.49 21.16 -2.17
C ALA A 935 -11.25 20.36 -1.75
N ASN A 936 -10.27 21.00 -1.10
CA ASN A 936 -9.12 20.31 -0.47
C ASN A 936 -9.49 19.41 0.73
N TYR A 937 -10.75 19.48 1.18
CA TYR A 937 -11.18 19.03 2.50
C TYR A 937 -12.52 18.30 2.52
N GLY A 938 -13.25 18.29 1.41
CA GLY A 938 -14.58 17.68 1.34
C GLY A 938 -14.54 16.18 1.57
N PHE A 939 -15.54 15.68 2.29
CA PHE A 939 -15.71 14.24 2.55
C PHE A 939 -16.86 13.66 1.71
N PRO A 940 -16.82 12.39 1.26
CA PRO A 940 -17.96 11.79 0.58
C PRO A 940 -19.15 11.58 1.54
N GLU A 941 -20.32 12.10 1.20
CA GLU A 941 -21.58 11.93 1.94
C GLU A 941 -21.91 10.45 2.08
N SER A 942 -21.87 9.72 0.97
CA SER A 942 -22.07 8.27 0.88
C SER A 942 -21.27 7.46 1.92
N HIS A 943 -20.00 7.81 2.11
CA HIS A 943 -19.11 7.18 3.09
C HIS A 943 -19.46 7.58 4.52
N SER A 944 -19.81 8.85 4.75
CA SER A 944 -20.25 9.35 6.06
C SER A 944 -21.54 8.70 6.52
N VAL A 945 -22.48 8.47 5.60
CA VAL A 945 -23.74 7.75 5.86
C VAL A 945 -23.49 6.30 6.25
N SER A 946 -22.62 5.60 5.50
CA SER A 946 -22.23 4.22 5.80
C SER A 946 -21.63 4.10 7.22
N PHE A 947 -20.78 5.04 7.61
CA PHE A 947 -20.20 5.06 8.95
C PHE A 947 -21.18 5.50 10.05
N ALA A 948 -22.07 6.45 9.79
CA ALA A 948 -23.09 6.90 10.74
C ALA A 948 -24.04 5.77 11.16
N TYR A 949 -24.29 4.80 10.27
CA TYR A 949 -25.02 3.58 10.60
C TYR A 949 -24.33 2.75 11.68
N LEU A 950 -23.00 2.60 11.61
CA LEU A 950 -22.21 1.93 12.65
C LEU A 950 -22.10 2.76 13.94
N VAL A 951 -22.09 4.09 13.86
CA VAL A 951 -22.23 4.96 15.05
C VAL A 951 -23.56 4.67 15.75
N TYR A 952 -24.65 4.64 14.99
CA TYR A 952 -25.99 4.39 15.53
C TYR A 952 -26.11 2.99 16.12
N ALA A 953 -25.70 1.96 15.38
CA ALA A 953 -25.80 0.56 15.79
C ALA A 953 -24.87 0.17 16.95
N SER A 954 -23.82 0.95 17.26
CA SER A 954 -22.95 0.74 18.42
C SER A 954 -23.31 1.58 19.64
N ALA A 955 -24.26 2.52 19.51
CA ALA A 955 -24.82 3.30 20.60
C ALA A 955 -26.22 2.81 21.04
N TRP A 956 -26.89 2.02 20.19
CA TRP A 956 -28.11 1.28 20.50
C TRP A 956 -27.76 -0.07 21.13
#